data_AF-A0A955LRI4-F1
#
_entry.id   AF-A0A955LRI4-F1
#
_cell.length_a   1.000
_cell.length_b   1.000
_cell.length_c   1.000
_cell.angle_alpha   90.00
_cell.angle_beta   90.00
_cell.angle_gamma   90.00
#
_symmetry.space_group_name_H-M   'P 1'
#
loop_
_entity.id
_entity.type
_entity.pdbx_description
1 polymer ?
#
loop_
_entity_poly.entity_id
_entity_poly.type
_entity_poly.pdbx_seq_one_letter_code
_entity_poly.pdbx_strand_id
1 'polypeptide(L)'
;MRLLKHNFRLTAWGFVLATCLAAAWVGRAYAAGQTYNFVGVNQANSGDGTHPIATEHDSDQFPWTAAADQNDSQEPSDGEYANIDADDTNEWVTDDPGGNDEMVTRFEFYIQEPLAILNNIEITWNGNTDDFILIDHFMYALQTGTSEFSAANWNQLGGATAINQDVDTDIIRNITTGFATYVDSTTGAFVFAVATTQSSADMRVNYVQIVTETAIDISGPSDLANSTTVAVAVNGAVQPETGVVLNGSFSIEDVIDIPSDAVITVWAVVGSDANESTAVAKATGLAHITGMTLNRHVLSVGSDEGQTLSMTELAQYENSDDNNVMFEVTGSLLIVDADGVYSDERLNVLAGNTFSLISAEDVETYDLTVAGTMGTGGYVQANDVTVSGSFGLTDYLTANDVTVTGVMTVGGTIGVAGSWDVSGVFSMADTTITFTATSAETITTGGYGFYDIDFNGSGGSWVLQDDLDITGSLTISQGTLDAKTGATNTITVGSYWTNNGAFEARTGAVILNSTATVNVTSGGDAFYDLSFDGSTGTYLLADALDVNHDLMLNSGTLDINVSGNYLIHVGGDWLSTGNFLARTGTVTFDATTGIPTITSNADPFYNLLFDDGGSSRTFTLQDNLDVNGSLTIDGGTLDVNSSGEYTINIAGNWTDNDTFTARSGLVIFDGDDQSVTTSETFYDLSKSVTVTGTLTVAAGTTVTVGGALSLSGAPGQLLGLESDSGGSAFTFDVTGGTQTVTYVSVKDSNASSNDINAVLSEDRGGNDNGSGTPEWVFLNARYWVGSPGGNTSDTNSWAGMEGACGSGPAAVPTTGEVAIFTSSCTNNATVDAAFNVGGIELQSGYSGTVTTNALVDVNGPFSISGGTWDTNTNDTNMNVSNNYIVLGGTVDSGTGVLTLDGTQIINDSAGGMDLGNVVIAARVTMINDLTAASLTINSSNRLITRGYDIDLNGAADLNGTLNATNGVGGNTTINVTGDWDVTGGTFTNTNTTVIFDGNSDVTSAGSSFNHVQIGTSTAGGILTTSDDMDINGDLTVGSAASTTLNISNDTLYIGGNLDFANLDTFTVTNSTVEFDGNVAQTVASNSLTYNVIEVSNATFDGVSFTEAFTTDDLVGYEPNTTMKFQQSTTFTITGSLSLVGNNVVSISLNSIDDSTQFTFNSTTGHQRVEYVRVAHSNAAGFNITAENSTDNGGNDNGTGTPEWIFLDPDGYGQTIFTTAGTGTFSVPCGVTSIVVKAWGGGGGG
;
A
#
# COMPACT_ATOMS: atom_id res chain seq x y z
N MET A 1 11.37 4.08 3.60
CA MET A 1 11.99 5.11 4.45
C MET A 1 10.97 5.52 5.51
N ARG A 2 11.27 5.23 6.78
CA ARG A 2 10.44 5.59 7.94
C ARG A 2 11.39 5.80 9.13
N LEU A 3 11.38 7.00 9.71
CA LEU A 3 11.87 7.21 11.06
C LEU A 3 10.66 7.05 11.98
N LEU A 4 10.55 5.91 12.66
CA LEU A 4 9.61 5.75 13.78
C LEU A 4 10.21 4.80 14.83
N LYS A 5 10.55 5.44 15.95
CA LYS A 5 10.66 4.95 17.35
C LYS A 5 10.66 3.42 17.55
N HIS A 6 11.75 2.90 18.11
CA HIS A 6 11.70 2.24 19.41
C HIS A 6 13.08 2.15 20.09
N ASN A 7 13.16 2.76 21.28
CA ASN A 7 13.89 2.36 22.48
C ASN A 7 15.01 1.32 22.33
N PHE A 8 16.26 1.68 22.64
CA PHE A 8 17.00 0.97 23.67
C PHE A 8 18.04 1.87 24.35
N ARG A 9 17.94 1.87 25.68
CA ARG A 9 18.87 2.43 26.66
C ARG A 9 20.22 1.69 26.57
N LEU A 10 21.33 2.42 26.64
CA LEU A 10 22.57 1.86 27.17
C LEU A 10 22.76 2.35 28.61
N THR A 11 22.69 1.39 29.52
CA THR A 11 22.88 1.55 30.95
C THR A 11 24.37 1.51 31.27
N ALA A 12 24.92 2.62 31.75
CA ALA A 12 26.08 2.58 32.62
C ALA A 12 25.58 2.31 34.05
N TRP A 13 25.91 1.13 34.56
CA TRP A 13 25.90 0.82 35.99
C TRP A 13 26.83 1.82 36.70
N GLY A 14 26.56 2.42 37.86
CA GLY A 14 25.54 2.22 38.87
C GLY A 14 26.16 2.65 40.19
N PHE A 15 25.73 3.78 40.75
CA PHE A 15 25.73 3.99 42.20
C PHE A 15 24.48 4.80 42.57
N VAL A 16 23.65 4.17 43.38
CA VAL A 16 22.40 4.66 43.96
C VAL A 16 22.73 5.49 45.19
N LEU A 17 22.17 6.70 45.33
CA LEU A 17 21.51 7.12 46.58
C LEU A 17 20.66 8.40 46.42
N ALA A 18 19.36 8.21 46.64
CA ALA A 18 18.43 9.04 47.42
C ALA A 18 18.50 10.58 47.37
N THR A 19 17.40 11.13 46.87
CA THR A 19 16.63 12.27 47.42
C THR A 19 17.20 12.98 48.65
N CYS A 20 17.46 14.28 48.52
CA CYS A 20 17.19 15.24 49.57
C CYS A 20 16.92 16.64 48.99
N LEU A 21 15.90 17.29 49.55
CA LEU A 21 15.56 18.70 49.36
C LEU A 21 16.79 19.59 49.59
N ALA A 22 16.97 20.59 48.73
CA ALA A 22 17.20 21.99 49.13
C ALA A 22 17.05 22.88 47.89
N ALA A 23 16.29 23.97 48.06
CA ALA A 23 16.05 24.99 47.07
C ALA A 23 17.37 25.56 46.52
N ALA A 24 17.57 25.47 45.20
CA ALA A 24 18.50 26.34 44.52
C ALA A 24 17.76 27.64 44.23
N TRP A 25 18.26 28.69 44.85
CA TRP A 25 17.75 30.05 44.80
C TRP A 25 17.55 30.55 43.36
N VAL A 26 16.46 31.30 43.20
CA VAL A 26 16.09 32.13 42.06
C VAL A 26 17.33 32.89 41.53
N GLY A 27 17.72 32.63 40.28
CA GLY A 27 18.58 33.56 39.54
C GLY A 27 17.83 34.88 39.44
N ARG A 28 18.36 35.92 40.09
CA ARG A 28 17.73 37.24 40.11
C ARG A 28 17.73 37.79 38.69
N ALA A 29 16.55 38.18 38.22
CA ALA A 29 16.40 38.99 37.03
C ALA A 29 17.16 40.31 37.24
N TYR A 30 18.12 40.60 36.38
CA TYR A 30 18.82 41.87 36.35
C TYR A 30 18.02 42.82 35.45
N ALA A 31 17.40 43.83 36.07
CA ALA A 31 16.68 44.90 35.38
C ALA A 31 17.68 45.91 34.77
N ALA A 32 17.17 46.72 33.83
CA ALA A 32 17.85 47.91 33.31
C ALA A 32 18.39 48.79 34.46
N GLY A 33 19.68 49.15 34.35
CA GLY A 33 20.45 49.90 35.32
C GLY A 33 20.73 49.17 36.64
N GLN A 34 21.95 48.67 36.86
CA GLN A 34 22.30 48.04 38.13
C GLN A 34 22.86 49.03 39.12
N THR A 35 22.39 48.93 40.37
CA THR A 35 22.95 49.63 41.50
C THR A 35 23.88 48.68 42.26
N TYR A 36 25.15 49.07 42.40
CA TYR A 36 26.11 48.44 43.28
C TYR A 36 26.36 49.36 44.48
N ASN A 37 26.14 48.86 45.70
CA ASN A 37 26.37 49.59 46.95
C ASN A 37 26.77 48.59 48.04
N PHE A 38 27.00 49.08 49.26
CA PHE A 38 27.35 48.22 50.40
C PHE A 38 26.13 47.55 51.06
N VAL A 39 24.96 47.53 50.40
CA VAL A 39 23.75 47.00 51.03
C VAL A 39 23.83 45.50 51.31
N GLY A 40 23.76 45.13 52.59
CA GLY A 40 23.88 43.75 53.07
C GLY A 40 25.32 43.25 53.25
N VAL A 41 26.33 44.13 53.21
CA VAL A 41 27.75 43.79 53.40
C VAL A 41 28.14 43.97 54.88
N ASN A 42 28.14 42.87 55.65
CA ASN A 42 28.24 42.90 57.13
C ASN A 42 29.56 42.35 57.73
N GLN A 43 30.60 42.12 56.94
CA GLN A 43 31.89 41.59 57.42
C GLN A 43 33.08 42.23 56.70
N ALA A 44 34.10 42.63 57.45
CA ALA A 44 35.38 43.09 56.93
C ALA A 44 36.13 41.94 56.23
N ASN A 45 36.29 42.08 54.92
CA ASN A 45 37.25 41.36 54.10
C ASN A 45 37.05 39.83 53.96
N SER A 46 36.20 39.41 53.02
CA SER A 46 36.34 38.13 52.34
C SER A 46 36.31 38.35 50.83
N GLY A 47 37.48 38.58 50.22
CA GLY A 47 37.66 38.72 48.77
C GLY A 47 37.16 37.50 47.98
N ASP A 48 35.85 37.41 47.80
CA ASP A 48 35.13 36.39 47.04
C ASP A 48 34.82 36.85 45.61
N GLY A 49 35.18 38.10 45.27
CA GLY A 49 34.98 38.70 43.96
C GLY A 49 33.54 39.11 43.66
N THR A 50 32.66 39.18 44.66
CA THR A 50 31.22 39.47 44.47
C THR A 50 30.65 40.58 45.35
N HIS A 51 31.36 41.01 46.41
CA HIS A 51 30.95 42.12 47.29
C HIS A 51 31.92 43.30 47.19
N PRO A 52 31.47 44.56 47.33
CA PRO A 52 32.35 45.71 47.29
C PRO A 52 33.27 45.79 48.51
N ILE A 53 34.43 46.44 48.34
CA ILE A 53 35.51 46.59 49.34
C ILE A 53 35.76 48.09 49.56
N ALA A 54 36.00 48.49 50.82
CA ALA A 54 36.35 49.85 51.20
C ALA A 54 37.61 49.85 52.10
N THR A 55 38.56 50.74 51.87
CA THR A 55 39.81 50.81 52.64
C THR A 55 40.16 52.28 52.90
N GLU A 56 40.59 52.62 54.11
CA GLU A 56 41.17 53.93 54.43
C GLU A 56 42.70 53.88 54.32
N HIS A 57 43.27 55.01 53.94
CA HIS A 57 44.70 55.18 53.84
C HIS A 57 45.11 56.56 54.38
N ASP A 58 46.01 56.52 55.36
CA ASP A 58 46.85 57.65 55.73
C ASP A 58 47.98 57.75 54.69
N SER A 59 48.05 58.86 53.96
CA SER A 59 48.93 59.00 52.80
C SER A 59 49.79 60.27 52.81
N ASP A 60 51.10 60.15 52.56
CA ASP A 60 51.99 61.32 52.36
C ASP A 60 51.52 62.22 51.19
N GLN A 61 50.85 61.64 50.19
CA GLN A 61 50.30 62.30 49.01
C GLN A 61 49.35 61.38 48.23
N PHE A 62 48.34 61.94 47.56
CA PHE A 62 47.49 61.25 46.59
C PHE A 62 47.30 62.06 45.29
N PRO A 63 47.32 61.46 44.08
CA PRO A 63 47.54 60.03 43.78
C PRO A 63 48.93 59.50 44.14
N TRP A 64 49.01 58.26 44.64
CA TRP A 64 50.26 57.63 45.08
C TRP A 64 51.27 57.46 43.94
N THR A 65 52.54 57.76 44.20
CA THR A 65 53.68 57.57 43.28
C THR A 65 54.56 56.37 43.62
N ALA A 66 54.45 55.84 44.85
CA ALA A 66 55.10 54.63 45.33
C ALA A 66 54.31 54.05 46.53
N ALA A 67 54.51 52.77 46.84
CA ALA A 67 53.86 52.13 48.00
C ALA A 67 54.24 52.74 49.36
N ALA A 68 55.36 53.47 49.41
CA ALA A 68 55.76 54.19 50.61
C ALA A 68 54.96 55.49 50.84
N ASP A 69 54.19 55.95 49.85
CA ASP A 69 53.30 57.11 50.03
C ASP A 69 52.05 56.76 50.86
N GLN A 70 51.79 55.47 51.14
CA GLN A 70 50.81 55.01 52.12
C GLN A 70 51.53 54.75 53.44
N ASN A 71 51.26 55.57 54.45
CA ASN A 71 51.82 55.44 55.79
C ASN A 71 51.11 54.35 56.59
N ASP A 72 49.80 54.30 56.48
CA ASP A 72 48.94 53.26 57.04
C ASP A 72 47.79 52.92 56.08
N SER A 73 47.30 51.68 56.19
CA SER A 73 46.14 51.21 55.44
C SER A 73 45.32 50.28 56.32
N GLN A 74 44.07 50.66 56.53
CA GLN A 74 43.15 49.93 57.40
C GLN A 74 41.83 49.71 56.68
N GLU A 75 41.20 48.57 56.95
CA GLU A 75 39.85 48.29 56.51
C GLU A 75 38.87 48.75 57.59
N PRO A 76 37.70 49.32 57.24
CA PRO A 76 36.66 49.59 58.21
C PRO A 76 36.31 48.32 59.00
N SER A 77 35.94 48.47 60.27
CA SER A 77 35.42 47.36 61.06
C SER A 77 34.06 46.89 60.55
N ASP A 78 33.62 45.69 60.95
CA ASP A 78 32.30 45.15 60.59
C ASP A 78 31.14 46.13 60.90
N GLY A 79 31.28 46.96 61.94
CA GLY A 79 30.29 47.98 62.31
C GLY A 79 30.32 49.22 61.42
N GLU A 80 31.49 49.59 60.90
CA GLU A 80 31.66 50.74 59.99
C GLU A 80 31.25 50.40 58.56
N TYR A 81 31.47 49.15 58.12
CA TYR A 81 30.92 48.66 56.85
C TYR A 81 29.38 48.68 56.81
N ALA A 82 28.72 48.36 57.93
CA ALA A 82 27.28 48.46 58.05
C ALA A 82 26.76 49.92 58.07
N ASN A 83 27.61 50.88 58.44
CA ASN A 83 27.24 52.30 58.40
C ASN A 83 27.16 52.82 56.96
N ILE A 84 27.89 52.22 56.02
CA ILE A 84 27.93 52.64 54.60
C ILE A 84 26.91 51.95 53.66
N ASP A 85 26.02 51.12 54.22
CA ASP A 85 24.94 50.31 53.60
C ASP A 85 23.77 51.17 53.01
N ALA A 86 24.05 52.34 52.43
CA ALA A 86 23.05 53.27 51.86
C ALA A 86 22.17 54.05 52.87
N ASP A 87 22.63 54.23 54.10
CA ASP A 87 22.01 55.10 55.11
C ASP A 87 22.74 56.46 55.20
N ASP A 88 22.02 57.53 55.52
CA ASP A 88 22.54 58.89 55.71
C ASP A 88 22.53 59.28 57.20
N THR A 89 22.59 58.28 58.10
CA THR A 89 22.47 58.51 59.55
C THR A 89 23.61 57.97 60.40
N ASN A 90 24.36 56.99 59.90
CA ASN A 90 25.58 56.52 60.56
C ASN A 90 26.75 56.67 59.57
N GLU A 91 27.92 57.04 60.07
CA GLU A 91 29.07 57.35 59.24
C GLU A 91 30.21 56.39 59.57
N TRP A 92 30.99 55.99 58.57
CA TRP A 92 32.35 55.49 58.76
C TRP A 92 33.27 56.69 58.89
N VAL A 93 33.84 56.88 60.07
CA VAL A 93 34.83 57.93 60.34
C VAL A 93 36.21 57.33 60.21
N THR A 94 37.06 57.93 59.39
CA THR A 94 38.42 57.43 59.21
C THR A 94 39.33 57.80 60.37
N ASP A 95 40.39 57.03 60.58
CA ASP A 95 41.45 57.40 61.54
C ASP A 95 42.20 58.69 61.11
N ASP A 96 42.65 59.50 62.07
CA ASP A 96 43.42 60.74 61.81
C ASP A 96 44.76 60.42 61.12
N PRO A 97 45.05 60.97 59.92
CA PRO A 97 46.30 60.69 59.20
C PRO A 97 47.53 61.27 59.92
N GLY A 98 47.35 62.21 60.84
CA GLY A 98 48.47 62.93 61.43
C GLY A 98 49.01 64.03 60.53
N GLY A 99 50.17 64.58 60.90
CA GLY A 99 50.66 65.87 60.40
C GLY A 99 51.46 65.80 59.11
N ASN A 100 51.01 66.52 58.09
CA ASN A 100 51.48 66.60 56.69
C ASN A 100 50.97 65.50 55.75
N ASP A 101 49.98 64.71 56.19
CA ASP A 101 49.45 63.57 55.43
C ASP A 101 47.98 63.80 55.02
N GLU A 102 47.58 63.22 53.89
CA GLU A 102 46.27 63.31 53.22
C GLU A 102 45.44 62.04 53.49
N MET A 103 44.14 62.21 53.80
CA MET A 103 43.22 61.07 53.88
C MET A 103 42.69 60.65 52.51
N VAL A 104 42.71 59.33 52.29
CA VAL A 104 42.16 58.69 51.09
C VAL A 104 41.27 57.52 51.50
N THR A 105 40.05 57.50 50.99
CA THR A 105 39.16 56.32 51.05
C THR A 105 39.12 55.66 49.68
N ARG A 106 39.47 54.38 49.61
CA ARG A 106 39.53 53.56 48.39
C ARG A 106 38.34 52.62 48.38
N PHE A 107 37.68 52.49 47.23
CA PHE A 107 36.54 51.61 47.02
C PHE A 107 36.76 50.72 45.79
N GLU A 108 36.36 49.46 45.88
CA GLU A 108 36.43 48.48 44.80
C GLU A 108 35.09 47.76 44.66
N PHE A 109 34.50 47.86 43.47
CA PHE A 109 33.21 47.26 43.12
C PHE A 109 33.37 46.28 41.96
N TYR A 110 32.42 45.37 41.78
CA TYR A 110 32.45 44.35 40.73
C TYR A 110 31.26 44.50 39.77
N ILE A 111 31.45 45.28 38.72
CA ILE A 111 30.46 45.53 37.65
C ILE A 111 30.26 44.24 36.83
N GLN A 112 29.01 43.79 36.73
CA GLN A 112 28.64 42.51 36.12
C GLN A 112 28.22 42.65 34.65
N GLU A 113 27.95 43.86 34.16
CA GLU A 113 27.55 44.12 32.77
C GLU A 113 28.74 43.98 31.80
N PRO A 114 28.51 43.43 30.60
CA PRO A 114 29.50 43.47 29.54
C PRO A 114 29.94 44.90 29.20
N LEU A 115 31.24 45.15 29.14
CA LEU A 115 31.79 46.48 28.87
C LEU A 115 31.33 47.08 27.52
N ALA A 116 30.90 46.24 26.59
CA ALA A 116 30.44 46.65 25.26
C ALA A 116 29.06 47.33 25.28
N ILE A 117 28.24 47.08 26.30
CA ILE A 117 26.88 47.63 26.41
C ILE A 117 26.76 48.71 27.48
N LEU A 118 27.83 48.98 28.24
CA LEU A 118 27.85 50.06 29.24
C LEU A 118 27.82 51.43 28.54
N ASN A 119 26.92 52.29 28.98
CA ASN A 119 26.74 53.66 28.49
C ASN A 119 27.14 54.71 29.55
N ASN A 120 26.92 54.40 30.83
CA ASN A 120 27.32 55.26 31.94
C ASN A 120 27.71 54.42 33.16
N ILE A 121 28.70 54.90 33.90
CA ILE A 121 28.97 54.48 35.28
C ILE A 121 28.90 55.75 36.13
N GLU A 122 27.79 55.94 36.81
CA GLU A 122 27.63 56.99 37.81
C GLU A 122 28.18 56.49 39.16
N ILE A 123 29.01 57.31 39.78
CA ILE A 123 29.67 57.04 41.06
C ILE A 123 29.23 58.13 42.01
N THR A 124 28.58 57.72 43.08
CA THR A 124 28.13 58.59 44.16
C THR A 124 28.87 58.21 45.42
N TRP A 125 29.59 59.19 45.97
CA TRP A 125 30.12 59.14 47.32
C TRP A 125 29.44 60.23 48.12
N ASN A 126 28.86 59.89 49.27
CA ASN A 126 28.31 60.85 50.21
C ASN A 126 29.14 60.82 51.49
N GLY A 127 29.52 62.00 51.95
CA GLY A 127 30.26 62.13 53.20
C GLY A 127 30.62 63.57 53.53
N ASN A 128 31.41 63.72 54.58
CA ASN A 128 31.89 64.99 55.10
C ASN A 128 33.31 64.86 55.68
N THR A 129 33.81 65.93 56.29
CA THR A 129 35.10 65.98 57.00
C THR A 129 34.97 66.82 58.27
N ASP A 130 35.87 66.63 59.23
CA ASP A 130 35.92 67.45 60.44
C ASP A 130 37.05 68.49 60.51
N ASP A 131 37.03 69.24 61.61
CA ASP A 131 38.01 70.25 62.04
C ASP A 131 38.38 71.44 61.13
N PHE A 132 37.82 71.55 59.91
CA PHE A 132 38.05 72.69 59.01
C PHE A 132 36.77 73.19 58.32
N ILE A 133 36.62 74.52 58.23
CA ILE A 133 35.39 75.18 57.72
C ILE A 133 35.04 74.76 56.28
N LEU A 134 36.03 74.44 55.43
CA LEU A 134 35.83 74.06 54.03
C LEU A 134 37.04 73.26 53.50
N ILE A 135 36.83 72.03 53.02
CA ILE A 135 37.88 71.14 52.48
C ILE A 135 37.54 70.68 51.05
N ASP A 136 38.52 70.76 50.15
CA ASP A 136 38.42 70.25 48.78
C ASP A 136 38.55 68.71 48.76
N HIS A 137 37.54 68.04 48.20
CA HIS A 137 37.50 66.61 47.97
C HIS A 137 37.67 66.29 46.49
N PHE A 138 38.45 65.27 46.20
CA PHE A 138 38.81 64.85 44.86
C PHE A 138 38.47 63.37 44.68
N MET A 139 37.77 63.03 43.60
CA MET A 139 37.47 61.64 43.25
C MET A 139 38.38 61.21 42.10
N TYR A 140 38.94 60.01 42.18
CA TYR A 140 39.82 59.44 41.17
C TYR A 140 39.39 58.01 40.86
N ALA A 141 39.49 57.58 39.60
CA ALA A 141 39.35 56.18 39.20
C ALA A 141 40.70 55.60 38.79
N LEU A 142 40.98 54.37 39.21
CA LEU A 142 42.20 53.66 38.86
C LEU A 142 42.06 52.99 37.49
N GLN A 143 43.11 53.10 36.68
CA GLN A 143 43.20 52.33 35.44
C GLN A 143 43.31 50.83 35.75
N THR A 144 42.38 50.03 35.23
CA THR A 144 42.30 48.60 35.50
C THR A 144 43.57 47.85 35.07
N GLY A 145 43.94 46.80 35.80
CA GLY A 145 45.14 45.99 35.54
C GLY A 145 46.48 46.73 35.73
N THR A 146 46.46 47.97 36.24
CA THR A 146 47.66 48.74 36.55
C THR A 146 47.93 48.83 38.05
N SER A 147 49.15 49.20 38.42
CA SER A 147 49.53 49.39 39.82
C SER A 147 48.94 50.69 40.36
N GLU A 148 48.30 50.65 41.54
CA GLU A 148 47.78 51.86 42.22
C GLU A 148 48.89 52.80 42.70
N PHE A 149 50.12 52.31 42.86
CA PHE A 149 51.32 53.07 43.26
C PHE A 149 51.99 53.83 42.11
N SER A 150 51.20 54.40 41.20
CA SER A 150 51.70 55.26 40.12
C SER A 150 50.67 56.32 39.81
N ALA A 151 51.01 57.58 40.08
CA ALA A 151 50.07 58.69 39.98
C ALA A 151 49.44 58.86 38.59
N ALA A 152 50.15 58.44 37.53
CA ALA A 152 49.65 58.48 36.16
C ALA A 152 48.51 57.47 35.87
N ASN A 153 48.31 56.50 36.77
CA ASN A 153 47.29 55.45 36.64
C ASN A 153 45.97 55.84 37.31
N TRP A 154 45.95 56.87 38.16
CA TRP A 154 44.75 57.42 38.75
C TRP A 154 44.27 58.60 37.92
N ASN A 155 43.09 58.47 37.33
CA ASN A 155 42.49 59.54 36.56
C ASN A 155 41.48 60.28 37.45
N GLN A 156 41.71 61.58 37.63
CA GLN A 156 40.78 62.41 38.41
C GLN A 156 39.44 62.51 37.69
N LEU A 157 38.36 62.20 38.40
CA LEU A 157 36.99 62.31 37.94
C LEU A 157 36.45 63.69 38.33
N GLY A 158 36.29 64.58 37.35
CA GLY A 158 35.80 65.95 37.55
C GLY A 158 36.74 66.86 38.36
N GLY A 159 36.25 68.04 38.74
CA GLY A 159 37.00 68.99 39.58
C GLY A 159 36.91 68.70 41.08
N ALA A 160 37.60 69.49 41.89
CA ALA A 160 37.46 69.45 43.35
C ALA A 160 36.05 69.84 43.80
N THR A 161 35.51 69.17 44.80
CA THR A 161 34.25 69.56 45.49
C THR A 161 34.61 70.07 46.89
N ALA A 162 34.37 71.35 47.17
CA ALA A 162 34.60 71.93 48.47
C ALA A 162 33.42 71.62 49.42
N ILE A 163 33.66 70.87 50.49
CA ILE A 163 32.65 70.45 51.47
C ILE A 163 32.86 71.22 52.78
N ASN A 164 31.78 71.75 53.37
CA ASN A 164 31.87 72.43 54.66
C ASN A 164 31.95 71.41 55.80
N GLN A 165 32.56 71.81 56.91
CA GLN A 165 32.62 70.99 58.13
C GLN A 165 31.25 70.41 58.51
N ASP A 166 31.20 69.11 58.81
CA ASP A 166 30.00 68.39 59.27
C ASP A 166 28.75 68.60 58.36
N VAL A 167 28.96 68.79 57.05
CA VAL A 167 27.87 68.88 56.05
C VAL A 167 27.99 67.74 55.06
N ASP A 168 27.09 66.76 55.18
CA ASP A 168 26.94 65.68 54.22
C ASP A 168 26.69 66.22 52.83
N THR A 169 27.51 65.77 51.88
CA THR A 169 27.46 66.24 50.50
C THR A 169 27.64 65.06 49.54
N ASP A 170 26.72 64.91 48.60
CA ASP A 170 26.88 63.97 47.48
C ASP A 170 27.93 64.50 46.49
N ILE A 171 28.99 63.72 46.28
CA ILE A 171 29.90 63.86 45.16
C ILE A 171 29.51 62.83 44.11
N ILE A 172 28.88 63.30 43.03
CA ILE A 172 28.49 62.46 41.89
C ILE A 172 29.47 62.67 40.74
N ARG A 173 29.98 61.60 40.15
CA ARG A 173 30.83 61.60 38.95
C ARG A 173 30.39 60.53 37.97
N ASN A 174 30.56 60.82 36.69
CA ASN A 174 30.16 59.92 35.62
C ASN A 174 31.36 59.55 34.77
N ILE A 175 31.48 58.25 34.45
CA ILE A 175 32.34 57.75 33.39
C ILE A 175 31.40 57.38 32.25
N THR A 176 31.48 58.10 31.12
CA THR A 176 30.59 57.89 29.98
C THR A 176 31.30 57.30 28.76
N THR A 177 32.63 57.16 28.80
CA THR A 177 33.43 56.56 27.72
C THR A 177 34.68 55.88 28.29
N GLY A 178 35.25 54.95 27.52
CA GLY A 178 36.52 54.32 27.87
C GLY A 178 36.43 53.35 29.05
N PHE A 179 35.29 52.69 29.27
CA PHE A 179 35.03 51.76 30.38
C PHE A 179 36.11 50.70 30.58
N ALA A 180 36.64 50.12 29.49
CA ALA A 180 37.74 49.15 29.51
C ALA A 180 39.06 49.70 30.09
N THR A 181 39.16 51.02 30.28
CA THR A 181 40.26 51.67 30.97
C THR A 181 40.16 51.50 32.48
N TYR A 182 38.95 51.40 33.04
CA TYR A 182 38.71 51.46 34.49
C TYR A 182 38.09 50.19 35.08
N VAL A 183 37.41 49.39 34.25
CA VAL A 183 36.74 48.14 34.67
C VAL A 183 37.47 46.95 34.06
N ASP A 184 37.88 46.00 34.89
CA ASP A 184 38.50 44.75 34.42
C ASP A 184 37.47 43.91 33.63
N SER A 185 37.77 43.60 32.37
CA SER A 185 36.86 42.86 31.49
C SER A 185 36.65 41.39 31.88
N THR A 186 37.45 40.87 32.82
CA THR A 186 37.44 39.46 33.25
C THR A 186 36.79 39.33 34.63
N THR A 187 37.08 40.24 35.55
CA THR A 187 36.58 40.17 36.94
C THR A 187 35.46 41.16 37.23
N GLY A 188 35.24 42.16 36.37
CA GLY A 188 34.31 43.26 36.65
C GLY A 188 34.85 44.30 37.62
N ALA A 189 36.09 44.15 38.11
CA ALA A 189 36.65 45.02 39.14
C ALA A 189 36.78 46.47 38.66
N PHE A 190 36.18 47.40 39.41
CA PHE A 190 36.20 48.84 39.21
C PHE A 190 36.63 49.50 40.51
N VAL A 191 37.74 50.25 40.46
CA VAL A 191 38.35 50.85 41.65
C VAL A 191 38.34 52.37 41.53
N PHE A 192 37.87 53.04 42.58
CA PHE A 192 37.94 54.48 42.70
C PHE A 192 38.31 54.90 44.13
N ALA A 193 38.75 56.14 44.31
CA ALA A 193 39.11 56.69 45.60
C ALA A 193 38.63 58.13 45.74
N VAL A 194 38.32 58.53 46.96
CA VAL A 194 38.03 59.92 47.34
C VAL A 194 39.12 60.37 48.31
N ALA A 195 39.77 61.48 47.98
CA ALA A 195 40.91 62.03 48.73
C ALA A 195 40.69 63.50 49.08
N THR A 196 41.32 63.93 50.16
CA THR A 196 41.42 65.35 50.53
C THR A 196 42.87 65.80 50.55
N THR A 197 43.15 67.04 50.16
CA THR A 197 44.52 67.60 50.20
C THR A 197 44.83 68.32 51.51
N GLN A 198 43.97 68.16 52.52
CA GLN A 198 44.07 68.87 53.77
C GLN A 198 44.74 67.98 54.81
N SER A 199 45.89 68.43 55.31
CA SER A 199 46.61 67.71 56.37
C SER A 199 45.75 67.58 57.62
N SER A 200 45.74 66.37 58.19
CA SER A 200 45.13 66.05 59.50
C SER A 200 43.62 66.29 59.59
N ALA A 201 42.87 65.88 58.56
CA ALA A 201 41.40 65.95 58.57
C ALA A 201 40.82 64.54 58.42
N ASP A 202 39.89 64.18 59.32
CA ASP A 202 39.21 62.89 59.24
C ASP A 202 38.15 62.98 58.12
N MET A 203 38.07 61.94 57.28
CA MET A 203 36.99 61.79 56.31
C MET A 203 35.87 60.97 56.95
N ARG A 204 34.63 61.37 56.71
CA ARG A 204 33.43 60.63 57.14
C ARG A 204 32.65 60.22 55.92
N VAL A 205 32.35 58.94 55.79
CA VAL A 205 31.63 58.35 54.65
C VAL A 205 30.28 57.86 55.13
N ASN A 206 29.20 58.34 54.52
CA ASN A 206 27.83 57.93 54.85
C ASN A 206 27.39 56.81 53.94
N TYR A 207 27.49 56.99 52.62
CA TYR A 207 27.23 55.90 51.68
C TYR A 207 27.99 56.05 50.38
N VAL A 208 28.12 54.92 49.69
CA VAL A 208 28.73 54.83 48.36
C VAL A 208 27.85 53.98 47.45
N GLN A 209 27.60 54.49 46.25
CA GLN A 209 26.79 53.83 45.24
C GLN A 209 27.44 53.97 43.86
N ILE A 210 27.37 52.89 43.08
CA ILE A 210 27.61 52.90 41.64
C ILE A 210 26.31 52.55 40.95
N VAL A 211 25.92 53.36 39.95
CA VAL A 211 24.79 53.06 39.07
C VAL A 211 25.34 52.92 37.65
N THR A 212 25.12 51.76 37.05
CA THR A 212 25.44 51.51 35.65
C THR A 212 24.21 51.79 34.79
N GLU A 213 24.42 52.29 33.57
CA GLU A 213 23.39 52.33 32.53
C GLU A 213 23.89 51.55 31.32
N THR A 214 23.00 50.84 30.65
CA THR A 214 23.31 50.08 29.42
C THR A 214 22.55 50.62 28.23
N ALA A 215 23.20 50.66 27.07
CA ALA A 215 22.58 51.04 25.80
C ALA A 215 22.77 49.94 24.75
N ILE A 216 21.75 49.74 23.92
CA ILE A 216 21.68 48.66 22.94
C ILE A 216 21.31 49.24 21.57
N ASP A 217 22.17 49.02 20.58
CA ASP A 217 21.82 49.27 19.18
C ASP A 217 20.79 48.25 18.67
N ILE A 218 19.81 48.75 17.93
CA ILE A 218 18.78 47.96 17.25
C ILE A 218 18.95 48.16 15.76
N SER A 219 19.15 47.07 15.02
CA SER A 219 19.47 47.15 13.60
C SER A 219 18.93 45.97 12.79
N GLY A 220 18.90 46.16 11.48
CA GLY A 220 18.67 45.07 10.55
C GLY A 220 18.39 45.54 9.13
N PRO A 221 18.04 44.60 8.23
CA PRO A 221 17.84 44.91 6.82
C PRO A 221 16.56 45.74 6.60
N SER A 222 16.57 46.53 5.53
CA SER A 222 15.41 47.31 5.08
C SER A 222 15.45 47.58 3.59
N ASP A 223 14.31 47.49 2.91
CA ASP A 223 14.14 47.90 1.51
C ASP A 223 13.60 49.33 1.35
N LEU A 224 13.35 50.02 2.47
CA LEU A 224 12.84 51.38 2.48
C LEU A 224 13.87 52.36 1.88
N ALA A 225 13.37 53.52 1.45
CA ALA A 225 14.23 54.54 0.86
C ALA A 225 15.34 54.98 1.83
N ASN A 226 16.54 55.24 1.31
CA ASN A 226 17.59 55.87 2.10
C ASN A 226 17.07 57.18 2.72
N SER A 227 17.48 57.46 3.95
CA SER A 227 17.02 58.57 4.80
C SER A 227 15.61 58.47 5.39
N THR A 228 14.90 57.35 5.21
CA THR A 228 13.68 57.09 6.01
C THR A 228 14.06 57.03 7.48
N THR A 229 13.41 57.87 8.30
CA THR A 229 13.57 57.85 9.76
C THR A 229 12.90 56.61 10.33
N VAL A 230 13.53 55.97 11.31
CA VAL A 230 12.95 54.85 12.06
C VAL A 230 12.88 55.20 13.54
N ALA A 231 11.78 54.82 14.19
CA ALA A 231 11.54 55.03 15.61
C ALA A 231 11.35 53.69 16.31
N VAL A 232 11.48 53.68 17.64
CA VAL A 232 11.35 52.49 18.46
C VAL A 232 10.53 52.75 19.72
N ALA A 233 9.77 51.74 20.13
CA ALA A 233 9.08 51.65 21.40
C ALA A 233 9.55 50.39 22.13
N VAL A 234 9.76 50.52 23.44
CA VAL A 234 10.16 49.44 24.34
C VAL A 234 9.02 49.22 25.34
N ASN A 235 8.44 48.03 25.35
CA ASN A 235 7.28 47.68 26.17
C ASN A 235 6.11 48.68 26.05
N GLY A 236 5.82 49.14 24.82
CA GLY A 236 4.78 50.13 24.56
C GLY A 236 5.16 51.59 24.81
N ALA A 237 6.36 51.87 25.31
CA ALA A 237 6.85 53.24 25.54
C ALA A 237 7.82 53.69 24.45
N VAL A 238 7.44 54.75 23.72
CA VAL A 238 8.27 55.39 22.69
C VAL A 238 9.57 55.92 23.30
N GLN A 239 10.69 55.58 22.66
CA GLN A 239 12.02 56.05 23.04
C GLN A 239 12.38 57.34 22.29
N PRO A 240 13.20 58.23 22.88
CA PRO A 240 13.66 59.44 22.21
C PRO A 240 14.65 59.17 21.06
N GLU A 241 15.31 58.01 21.06
CA GLU A 241 16.25 57.60 20.01
C GLU A 241 15.53 57.32 18.69
N THR A 242 16.16 57.75 17.59
CA THR A 242 15.68 57.48 16.23
C THR A 242 16.87 57.10 15.36
N GLY A 243 16.60 56.28 14.35
CA GLY A 243 17.58 55.84 13.37
C GLY A 243 17.23 56.32 11.96
N VAL A 244 18.08 55.95 11.00
CA VAL A 244 17.80 56.17 9.58
C VAL A 244 18.14 54.92 8.76
N VAL A 245 17.39 54.72 7.67
CA VAL A 245 17.72 53.70 6.66
C VAL A 245 18.87 54.21 5.79
N LEU A 246 19.94 53.43 5.70
CA LEU A 246 21.11 53.69 4.88
C LEU A 246 21.62 52.39 4.25
N ASN A 247 21.77 52.38 2.92
CA ASN A 247 22.36 51.29 2.14
C ASN A 247 21.68 49.92 2.34
N GLY A 248 20.36 49.91 2.51
CA GLY A 248 19.58 48.68 2.65
C GLY A 248 19.51 48.12 4.09
N SER A 249 19.85 48.93 5.08
CA SER A 249 19.77 48.59 6.51
C SER A 249 19.36 49.80 7.34
N PHE A 250 18.77 49.58 8.51
CA PHE A 250 18.57 50.62 9.52
C PHE A 250 19.40 50.31 10.77
N SER A 251 19.69 51.35 11.53
CA SER A 251 20.27 51.26 12.87
C SER A 251 19.71 52.38 13.74
N ILE A 252 19.25 52.04 14.94
CA ILE A 252 18.92 52.96 16.02
C ILE A 252 19.98 52.72 17.09
N GLU A 253 20.85 53.71 17.28
CA GLU A 253 21.98 53.61 18.20
C GLU A 253 21.57 54.07 19.60
N ASP A 254 22.25 53.52 20.60
CA ASP A 254 22.20 53.98 22.00
C ASP A 254 20.81 53.92 22.67
N VAL A 255 19.95 52.93 22.34
CA VAL A 255 18.64 52.79 23.02
C VAL A 255 18.86 52.30 24.46
N ILE A 256 18.47 53.14 25.43
CA ILE A 256 18.79 52.94 26.85
C ILE A 256 17.73 52.06 27.54
N ASP A 257 18.13 51.34 28.59
CA ASP A 257 17.24 50.66 29.54
C ASP A 257 16.31 49.59 28.95
N ILE A 258 16.83 48.74 28.04
CA ILE A 258 16.07 47.60 27.51
C ILE A 258 16.23 46.37 28.44
N PRO A 259 15.20 45.96 29.21
CA PRO A 259 15.28 44.75 30.02
C PRO A 259 15.22 43.48 29.17
N SER A 260 15.66 42.35 29.73
CA SER A 260 15.40 41.02 29.15
C SER A 260 13.89 40.81 28.97
N ASP A 261 13.52 40.13 27.88
CA ASP A 261 12.14 39.87 27.44
C ASP A 261 11.32 41.11 27.09
N ALA A 262 11.94 42.30 27.00
CA ALA A 262 11.26 43.51 26.53
C ALA A 262 10.74 43.33 25.10
N VAL A 263 9.52 43.77 24.86
CA VAL A 263 8.97 43.86 23.50
C VAL A 263 9.48 45.12 22.84
N ILE A 264 10.09 44.94 21.67
CA ILE A 264 10.69 46.00 20.87
C ILE A 264 9.88 46.13 19.60
N THR A 265 9.19 47.27 19.45
CA THR A 265 8.46 47.61 18.23
C THR A 265 9.24 48.72 17.52
N VAL A 266 9.73 48.43 16.31
CA VAL A 266 10.41 49.39 15.44
C VAL A 266 9.54 49.67 14.24
N TRP A 267 9.36 50.94 13.87
CA TRP A 267 8.58 51.33 12.70
C TRP A 267 9.23 52.45 11.89
N ALA A 268 8.84 52.55 10.62
CA ALA A 268 9.23 53.64 9.75
C ALA A 268 8.39 54.89 10.02
N VAL A 269 9.03 56.03 10.30
CA VAL A 269 8.33 57.31 10.47
C VAL A 269 8.16 57.96 9.12
N VAL A 270 6.95 57.90 8.56
CA VAL A 270 6.65 58.37 7.21
C VAL A 270 5.67 59.54 7.22
N GLY A 271 5.77 60.42 6.22
CA GLY A 271 4.85 61.56 6.08
C GLY A 271 3.55 61.21 5.35
N SER A 272 3.49 59.99 4.80
CA SER A 272 2.33 59.41 4.13
C SER A 272 2.39 57.90 4.34
N ASP A 273 1.25 57.31 4.57
CA ASP A 273 1.07 55.91 4.94
C ASP A 273 1.61 54.94 3.84
N ALA A 274 1.74 55.41 2.58
CA ALA A 274 2.18 54.64 1.40
C ALA A 274 3.55 53.90 1.47
N ASN A 275 4.33 53.99 2.56
CA ASN A 275 5.56 53.21 2.73
C ASN A 275 5.76 52.73 4.17
N GLU A 276 4.69 52.46 4.92
CA GLU A 276 4.81 51.95 6.29
C GLU A 276 5.48 50.57 6.35
N SER A 277 6.10 50.30 7.49
CA SER A 277 6.76 49.05 7.82
C SER A 277 6.92 48.95 9.33
N THR A 278 6.74 47.75 9.88
CA THR A 278 6.92 47.53 11.31
C THR A 278 7.62 46.20 11.56
N ALA A 279 8.53 46.18 12.53
CA ALA A 279 9.18 44.98 13.02
C ALA A 279 8.99 44.89 14.53
N VAL A 280 8.58 43.71 15.02
CA VAL A 280 8.41 43.45 16.44
C VAL A 280 9.27 42.26 16.85
N ALA A 281 10.09 42.44 17.88
CA ALA A 281 10.98 41.42 18.43
C ALA A 281 10.95 41.45 19.97
N LYS A 282 11.57 40.45 20.59
CA LYS A 282 11.83 40.43 22.03
C LYS A 282 13.32 40.48 22.30
N ALA A 283 13.73 41.34 23.24
CA ALA A 283 15.12 41.46 23.63
C ALA A 283 15.58 40.28 24.50
N THR A 284 16.82 39.82 24.31
CA THR A 284 17.45 38.84 25.22
C THR A 284 18.19 39.48 26.41
N GLY A 285 18.30 40.81 26.41
CA GLY A 285 18.73 41.63 27.55
C GLY A 285 20.24 41.90 27.67
N LEU A 286 21.13 41.33 26.84
CA LEU A 286 22.59 41.53 26.99
C LEU A 286 23.37 41.74 25.67
N ALA A 287 22.70 41.86 24.53
CA ALA A 287 23.32 42.06 23.22
C ALA A 287 22.53 43.03 22.34
N HIS A 288 23.21 43.60 21.34
CA HIS A 288 22.59 44.35 20.24
C HIS A 288 21.51 43.51 19.56
N ILE A 289 20.34 44.11 19.34
CA ILE A 289 19.24 43.45 18.65
C ILE A 289 19.50 43.63 17.15
N THR A 290 19.73 42.51 16.47
CA THR A 290 20.07 42.48 15.05
C THR A 290 19.06 41.62 14.27
N GLY A 291 18.96 41.81 12.96
CA GLY A 291 18.11 40.98 12.10
C GLY A 291 16.62 41.36 12.08
N MET A 292 16.21 42.40 12.82
CA MET A 292 14.87 42.97 12.67
C MET A 292 14.70 43.52 11.25
N THR A 293 13.61 43.19 10.57
CA THR A 293 13.46 43.49 9.13
C THR A 293 12.38 44.53 8.90
N LEU A 294 12.75 45.68 8.30
CA LEU A 294 11.81 46.74 7.93
C LEU A 294 11.67 46.82 6.41
N ASN A 295 10.75 46.03 5.86
CA ASN A 295 10.41 46.12 4.44
C ASN A 295 9.06 46.81 4.26
N ARG A 296 8.94 47.57 3.17
CA ARG A 296 7.74 48.32 2.82
C ARG A 296 6.53 47.38 2.76
N HIS A 297 5.47 47.76 3.48
CA HIS A 297 4.22 47.01 3.64
C HIS A 297 4.42 45.63 4.30
N VAL A 298 5.41 45.48 5.18
CA VAL A 298 5.67 44.23 5.89
C VAL A 298 5.66 44.43 7.39
N LEU A 299 4.82 43.67 8.08
CA LEU A 299 4.94 43.41 9.51
C LEU A 299 5.87 42.20 9.71
N SER A 300 7.07 42.44 10.23
CA SER A 300 8.02 41.37 10.55
C SER A 300 7.98 41.01 12.04
N VAL A 301 7.82 39.73 12.34
CA VAL A 301 7.85 39.17 13.70
C VAL A 301 9.16 38.42 13.90
N GLY A 302 10.05 38.96 14.74
CA GLY A 302 11.30 38.34 15.15
C GLY A 302 12.57 39.17 14.90
N SER A 303 13.69 38.60 15.34
CA SER A 303 15.06 39.10 15.17
C SER A 303 16.03 37.90 15.01
N ASP A 304 17.34 38.14 14.93
CA ASP A 304 18.35 37.06 14.89
C ASP A 304 18.51 36.31 16.23
N GLU A 305 17.80 36.74 17.27
CA GLU A 305 17.93 36.16 18.61
C GLU A 305 17.12 34.85 18.79
N GLY A 306 16.12 34.55 17.92
CA GLY A 306 15.23 33.38 17.96
C GLY A 306 14.20 33.28 19.12
N GLN A 307 13.17 34.15 19.15
CA GLN A 307 12.29 34.36 20.33
C GLN A 307 10.84 33.99 20.06
N THR A 308 10.06 33.84 21.14
CA THR A 308 8.61 33.64 21.09
C THR A 308 7.84 34.92 21.43
N LEU A 309 7.05 35.41 20.48
CA LEU A 309 6.12 36.53 20.63
C LEU A 309 4.67 36.03 20.63
N SER A 310 3.86 36.54 21.54
CA SER A 310 2.40 36.31 21.58
C SER A 310 1.62 37.49 21.00
N MET A 311 0.34 37.29 20.68
CA MET A 311 -0.55 38.37 20.22
C MET A 311 -0.66 39.53 21.21
N THR A 312 -0.72 39.21 22.51
CA THR A 312 -0.78 40.23 23.58
C THR A 312 0.50 41.07 23.65
N GLU A 313 1.64 40.48 23.32
CA GLU A 313 2.92 41.19 23.30
C GLU A 313 3.03 42.04 22.04
N LEU A 314 2.58 41.54 20.89
CA LEU A 314 2.50 42.31 19.66
C LEU A 314 1.64 43.58 19.84
N ALA A 315 0.53 43.48 20.58
CA ALA A 315 -0.41 44.57 20.87
C ALA A 315 0.09 45.63 21.86
N GLN A 316 1.36 45.59 22.31
CA GLN A 316 1.87 46.59 23.26
C GLN A 316 2.13 47.97 22.62
N TYR A 317 2.32 48.03 21.30
CA TYR A 317 2.45 49.28 20.54
C TYR A 317 1.97 49.04 19.11
N GLU A 318 0.84 49.62 18.74
CA GLU A 318 0.11 49.32 17.50
C GLU A 318 -0.38 50.59 16.79
N ASN A 319 -1.12 50.45 15.68
CA ASN A 319 -1.64 51.59 14.89
C ASN A 319 -2.46 52.60 15.72
N SER A 320 -3.16 52.09 16.75
CA SER A 320 -3.97 52.91 17.65
C SER A 320 -3.14 53.86 18.53
N ASP A 321 -1.86 53.56 18.73
CA ASP A 321 -0.88 54.38 19.45
C ASP A 321 -0.15 55.36 18.53
N ASP A 322 0.27 54.90 17.34
CA ASP A 322 0.91 55.70 16.29
C ASP A 322 0.49 55.20 14.91
N ASN A 323 -0.04 56.09 14.09
CA ASN A 323 -0.60 55.74 12.78
C ASN A 323 0.45 55.24 11.78
N ASN A 324 1.76 55.40 12.04
CA ASN A 324 2.83 54.85 11.21
C ASN A 324 3.10 53.36 11.48
N VAL A 325 2.45 52.77 12.49
CA VAL A 325 2.50 51.33 12.78
C VAL A 325 1.41 50.64 11.96
N MET A 326 1.80 49.66 11.15
CA MET A 326 0.94 49.13 10.08
C MET A 326 -0.01 48.00 10.51
N PHE A 327 -0.24 47.79 11.81
CA PHE A 327 -1.10 46.71 12.29
C PHE A 327 -1.91 47.13 13.52
N GLU A 328 -3.05 46.47 13.72
CA GLU A 328 -3.91 46.65 14.89
C GLU A 328 -4.36 45.27 15.42
N VAL A 329 -4.39 45.10 16.74
CA VAL A 329 -4.92 43.91 17.41
C VAL A 329 -6.26 44.27 18.07
N THR A 330 -7.36 43.95 17.38
CA THR A 330 -8.71 44.15 17.93
C THR A 330 -9.20 42.90 18.65
N GLY A 331 -9.03 42.87 19.98
CA GLY A 331 -9.47 41.76 20.81
C GLY A 331 -8.61 40.50 20.61
N SER A 332 -9.02 39.61 19.71
CA SER A 332 -8.27 38.39 19.35
C SER A 332 -7.94 38.31 17.86
N LEU A 333 -8.18 39.38 17.09
CA LEU A 333 -7.87 39.45 15.67
C LEU A 333 -6.69 40.41 15.44
N LEU A 334 -5.64 39.91 14.79
CA LEU A 334 -4.59 40.74 14.19
C LEU A 334 -5.01 41.13 12.78
N ILE A 335 -5.03 42.44 12.51
CA ILE A 335 -5.23 42.98 11.16
C ILE A 335 -3.95 43.71 10.76
N VAL A 336 -3.28 43.21 9.74
CA VAL A 336 -2.22 43.95 9.06
C VAL A 336 -2.90 44.89 8.08
N ASP A 337 -2.58 46.18 8.11
CA ASP A 337 -3.26 47.24 7.36
C ASP A 337 -4.72 47.50 7.81
N ALA A 338 -4.90 47.84 9.10
CA ALA A 338 -6.23 48.07 9.66
C ALA A 338 -6.99 49.27 9.04
N ASP A 339 -6.28 50.23 8.45
CA ASP A 339 -6.85 51.38 7.74
C ASP A 339 -7.05 51.15 6.24
N GLY A 340 -6.53 50.04 5.69
CA GLY A 340 -6.78 49.56 4.33
C GLY A 340 -6.14 50.43 3.25
N VAL A 341 -4.94 50.93 3.52
CA VAL A 341 -4.21 51.85 2.63
C VAL A 341 -3.41 51.10 1.56
N TYR A 342 -2.98 49.87 1.87
CA TYR A 342 -2.18 49.01 1.01
C TYR A 342 -3.07 47.92 0.38
N SER A 343 -2.49 47.14 -0.51
CA SER A 343 -3.17 46.00 -1.15
C SER A 343 -2.22 44.83 -1.38
N ASP A 344 -1.09 44.86 -0.69
CA ASP A 344 0.08 43.99 -0.84
C ASP A 344 0.82 43.83 0.50
N GLU A 345 0.13 44.08 1.61
CA GLU A 345 0.67 43.97 2.96
C GLU A 345 1.01 42.53 3.33
N ARG A 346 2.06 42.32 4.11
CA ARG A 346 2.54 40.97 4.44
C ARG A 346 2.88 40.82 5.92
N LEU A 347 2.43 39.72 6.52
CA LEU A 347 2.96 39.22 7.79
C LEU A 347 4.12 38.25 7.53
N ASN A 348 5.29 38.56 8.08
CA ASN A 348 6.49 37.72 8.01
C ASN A 348 6.90 37.23 9.40
N VAL A 349 6.83 35.91 9.63
CA VAL A 349 7.46 35.29 10.81
C VAL A 349 8.87 34.85 10.44
N LEU A 350 9.89 35.54 10.97
CA LEU A 350 11.29 35.34 10.59
C LEU A 350 11.83 33.98 11.06
N ALA A 351 12.82 33.45 10.35
CA ALA A 351 13.46 32.17 10.67
C ALA A 351 14.00 32.15 12.11
N GLY A 352 13.87 31.01 12.80
CA GLY A 352 14.30 30.87 14.20
C GLY A 352 13.36 31.49 15.25
N ASN A 353 12.39 32.31 14.84
CA ASN A 353 11.43 32.96 15.74
C ASN A 353 10.10 32.20 15.79
N THR A 354 9.32 32.44 16.84
CA THR A 354 7.99 31.87 17.03
C THR A 354 6.95 32.97 17.25
N PHE A 355 5.91 33.01 16.41
CA PHE A 355 4.69 33.75 16.69
C PHE A 355 3.65 32.80 17.28
N SER A 356 3.50 32.84 18.60
CA SER A 356 2.63 31.93 19.35
C SER A 356 1.20 32.44 19.38
N LEU A 357 0.34 31.79 18.62
CA LEU A 357 -1.11 31.99 18.63
C LEU A 357 -1.81 30.93 19.49
N ILE A 358 -2.93 31.31 20.09
CA ILE A 358 -3.91 30.37 20.67
C ILE A 358 -5.09 30.16 19.73
N SER A 359 -5.88 29.11 19.96
CA SER A 359 -6.97 28.70 19.08
C SER A 359 -8.13 29.70 18.92
N ALA A 360 -8.18 30.75 19.75
CA ALA A 360 -9.18 31.82 19.66
C ALA A 360 -8.65 33.08 18.98
N GLU A 361 -7.39 33.07 18.54
CA GLU A 361 -6.73 34.21 17.89
C GLU A 361 -6.66 34.04 16.38
N ASP A 362 -7.04 35.10 15.68
CA ASP A 362 -7.20 35.15 14.23
C ASP A 362 -6.20 36.12 13.61
N VAL A 363 -5.87 35.92 12.34
CA VAL A 363 -4.95 36.77 11.57
C VAL A 363 -5.54 37.09 10.20
N GLU A 364 -5.57 38.38 9.87
CA GLU A 364 -5.94 38.90 8.55
C GLU A 364 -4.77 39.73 7.99
N THR A 365 -4.32 39.38 6.79
CA THR A 365 -3.25 40.07 6.04
C THR A 365 -3.43 39.78 4.55
N TYR A 366 -2.89 40.60 3.65
CA TYR A 366 -2.85 40.23 2.24
C TYR A 366 -1.90 39.05 1.98
N ASP A 367 -0.68 39.00 2.48
CA ASP A 367 0.20 37.83 2.31
C ASP A 367 0.77 37.33 3.64
N LEU A 368 1.00 36.02 3.75
CA LEU A 368 1.61 35.39 4.92
C LEU A 368 2.87 34.62 4.53
N THR A 369 4.00 34.92 5.17
CA THR A 369 5.21 34.10 5.08
C THR A 369 5.65 33.61 6.45
N VAL A 370 5.75 32.30 6.62
CA VAL A 370 6.19 31.63 7.85
C VAL A 370 7.53 30.95 7.59
N ALA A 371 8.63 31.66 7.87
CA ALA A 371 9.99 31.09 7.85
C ALA A 371 10.43 30.57 9.22
N GLY A 372 9.87 31.12 10.29
CA GLY A 372 10.00 30.64 11.67
C GLY A 372 8.90 29.63 12.04
N THR A 373 8.35 29.76 13.23
CA THR A 373 7.20 28.97 13.70
C THR A 373 6.01 29.88 13.94
N MET A 374 4.86 29.57 13.36
CA MET A 374 3.59 30.22 13.71
C MET A 374 2.71 29.17 14.41
N GLY A 375 2.37 29.44 15.67
CA GLY A 375 1.59 28.57 16.54
C GLY A 375 0.14 28.42 16.09
N THR A 376 -0.61 27.58 16.81
CA THR A 376 -1.99 27.19 16.47
C THR A 376 -2.98 28.35 16.62
N GLY A 377 -3.24 29.07 15.54
CA GLY A 377 -4.31 30.08 15.45
C GLY A 377 -5.70 29.47 15.21
N GLY A 378 -6.73 30.29 15.41
CA GLY A 378 -8.11 30.03 14.99
C GLY A 378 -8.25 30.15 13.47
N TYR A 379 -8.59 31.35 13.00
CA TYR A 379 -8.80 31.70 11.59
C TYR A 379 -7.60 32.48 11.03
N VAL A 380 -7.09 32.05 9.87
CA VAL A 380 -6.08 32.82 9.11
C VAL A 380 -6.63 33.14 7.72
N GLN A 381 -6.53 34.40 7.34
CA GLN A 381 -6.88 34.88 6.00
C GLN A 381 -5.67 35.56 5.38
N ALA A 382 -5.29 35.04 4.22
CA ALA A 382 -4.31 35.62 3.33
C ALA A 382 -4.73 35.43 1.87
N ASN A 383 -4.12 36.20 0.99
CA ASN A 383 -4.01 35.93 -0.44
C ASN A 383 -2.96 34.84 -0.63
N ASP A 384 -1.67 35.08 -0.40
CA ASP A 384 -0.67 34.01 -0.55
C ASP A 384 -0.10 33.53 0.79
N VAL A 385 -0.06 32.22 1.00
CA VAL A 385 0.55 31.59 2.18
C VAL A 385 1.79 30.81 1.78
N THR A 386 2.95 31.25 2.26
CA THR A 386 4.23 30.56 2.07
C THR A 386 4.79 30.05 3.40
N VAL A 387 4.95 28.74 3.54
CA VAL A 387 5.49 28.09 4.74
C VAL A 387 6.83 27.45 4.42
N SER A 388 7.91 28.00 4.96
CA SER A 388 9.27 27.41 4.91
C SER A 388 9.79 26.95 6.28
N GLY A 389 9.17 27.43 7.36
CA GLY A 389 9.40 26.97 8.73
C GLY A 389 8.31 26.02 9.19
N SER A 390 7.55 26.36 10.23
CA SER A 390 6.46 25.53 10.79
C SER A 390 5.19 26.36 10.99
N PHE A 391 4.07 25.92 10.44
CA PHE A 391 2.77 26.57 10.59
C PHE A 391 1.73 25.60 11.15
N GLY A 392 1.16 25.91 12.32
CA GLY A 392 0.07 25.17 12.93
C GLY A 392 -1.25 25.94 12.86
N LEU A 393 -2.34 25.26 12.52
CA LEU A 393 -3.69 25.81 12.49
C LEU A 393 -4.65 24.91 13.25
N THR A 394 -5.68 25.50 13.88
CA THR A 394 -6.72 24.73 14.57
C THR A 394 -8.14 24.85 13.99
N ASP A 395 -8.48 25.92 13.26
CA ASP A 395 -9.86 26.12 12.77
C ASP A 395 -9.98 26.34 11.25
N TYR A 396 -9.51 27.47 10.70
CA TYR A 396 -9.70 27.72 9.27
C TYR A 396 -8.56 28.49 8.61
N LEU A 397 -8.28 28.16 7.36
CA LEU A 397 -7.41 28.94 6.47
C LEU A 397 -8.17 29.36 5.23
N THR A 398 -8.06 30.63 4.83
CA THR A 398 -8.34 31.07 3.46
C THR A 398 -7.06 31.58 2.82
N ALA A 399 -6.79 31.08 1.61
CA ALA A 399 -5.69 31.49 0.76
C ALA A 399 -6.15 31.53 -0.71
N ASN A 400 -5.55 32.39 -1.51
CA ASN A 400 -5.41 32.20 -2.95
C ASN A 400 -4.42 31.06 -3.21
N ASP A 401 -3.12 31.29 -3.00
CA ASP A 401 -2.08 30.26 -3.20
C ASP A 401 -1.51 29.75 -1.87
N VAL A 402 -1.25 28.44 -1.79
CA VAL A 402 -0.58 27.81 -0.64
C VAL A 402 0.68 27.10 -1.09
N THR A 403 1.83 27.51 -0.58
CA THR A 403 3.13 26.88 -0.82
C THR A 403 3.76 26.40 0.49
N VAL A 404 4.06 25.10 0.59
CA VAL A 404 4.65 24.46 1.77
C VAL A 404 5.97 23.80 1.42
N THR A 405 7.07 24.41 1.84
CA THR A 405 8.43 23.84 1.80
C THR A 405 8.93 23.40 3.19
N GLY A 406 8.30 23.92 4.25
CA GLY A 406 8.55 23.59 5.65
C GLY A 406 7.57 22.53 6.20
N VAL A 407 6.99 22.78 7.37
CA VAL A 407 5.99 21.92 8.02
C VAL A 407 4.68 22.67 8.14
N MET A 408 3.58 22.10 7.67
CA MET A 408 2.23 22.62 7.89
C MET A 408 1.35 21.55 8.53
N THR A 409 0.73 21.90 9.65
CA THR A 409 -0.18 21.04 10.40
C THR A 409 -1.52 21.73 10.56
N VAL A 410 -2.58 21.13 10.02
CA VAL A 410 -3.91 21.75 9.97
C VAL A 410 -4.92 20.92 10.76
N GLY A 411 -5.53 21.53 11.78
CA GLY A 411 -6.58 20.92 12.60
C GLY A 411 -8.02 21.19 12.11
N GLY A 412 -8.19 22.06 11.11
CA GLY A 412 -9.50 22.54 10.66
C GLY A 412 -9.65 22.59 9.13
N THR A 413 -10.61 23.33 8.59
CA THR A 413 -10.91 23.37 7.14
C THR A 413 -10.02 24.38 6.39
N ILE A 414 -9.84 24.18 5.07
CA ILE A 414 -9.01 25.06 4.23
C ILE A 414 -9.80 25.48 2.99
N GLY A 415 -9.83 26.77 2.68
CA GLY A 415 -10.31 27.32 1.42
C GLY A 415 -9.15 27.84 0.57
N VAL A 416 -9.00 27.34 -0.66
CA VAL A 416 -7.92 27.71 -1.60
C VAL A 416 -8.53 28.25 -2.89
N ALA A 417 -8.27 29.50 -3.24
CA ALA A 417 -8.79 30.14 -4.46
C ALA A 417 -7.82 30.07 -5.65
N GLY A 418 -6.65 29.46 -5.47
CA GLY A 418 -5.58 29.31 -6.45
C GLY A 418 -4.92 27.93 -6.39
N SER A 419 -3.59 27.91 -6.49
CA SER A 419 -2.74 26.72 -6.55
C SER A 419 -2.30 26.23 -5.17
N TRP A 420 -2.06 24.92 -5.08
CA TRP A 420 -1.55 24.23 -3.89
C TRP A 420 -0.24 23.51 -4.22
N ASP A 421 0.85 23.84 -3.54
CA ASP A 421 2.17 23.26 -3.77
C ASP A 421 2.84 22.82 -2.47
N VAL A 422 3.03 21.51 -2.31
CA VAL A 422 3.73 20.91 -1.16
C VAL A 422 4.99 20.19 -1.63
N SER A 423 6.13 20.65 -1.13
CA SER A 423 7.43 19.97 -1.22
C SER A 423 8.07 19.72 0.17
N GLY A 424 7.46 20.25 1.23
CA GLY A 424 7.81 20.04 2.63
C GLY A 424 7.04 18.88 3.28
N VAL A 425 6.62 19.07 4.53
CA VAL A 425 5.80 18.14 5.31
C VAL A 425 4.41 18.73 5.51
N PHE A 426 3.38 17.98 5.12
CA PHE A 426 1.98 18.34 5.36
C PHE A 426 1.30 17.29 6.24
N SER A 427 0.44 17.74 7.15
CA SER A 427 -0.48 16.88 7.89
C SER A 427 -1.78 17.61 8.17
N MET A 428 -2.89 16.90 8.02
CA MET A 428 -4.22 17.44 8.31
C MET A 428 -5.01 16.49 9.21
N ALA A 429 -5.95 17.05 9.97
CA ALA A 429 -7.01 16.30 10.63
C ALA A 429 -8.08 15.84 9.61
N ASP A 430 -9.09 15.10 10.08
CA ASP A 430 -10.21 14.60 9.27
C ASP A 430 -11.15 15.75 8.84
N THR A 431 -10.70 16.60 7.91
CA THR A 431 -11.39 17.84 7.49
C THR A 431 -11.40 18.01 5.96
N THR A 432 -12.08 19.06 5.47
CA THR A 432 -12.23 19.34 4.04
C THR A 432 -11.31 20.46 3.55
N ILE A 433 -10.67 20.24 2.39
CA ILE A 433 -10.05 21.28 1.57
C ILE A 433 -11.04 21.67 0.47
N THR A 434 -11.39 22.95 0.38
CA THR A 434 -12.29 23.49 -0.64
C THR A 434 -11.53 24.37 -1.62
N PHE A 435 -11.45 23.96 -2.88
CA PHE A 435 -10.85 24.72 -3.96
C PHE A 435 -11.91 25.60 -4.66
N THR A 436 -11.68 26.91 -4.79
CA THR A 436 -12.70 27.89 -5.22
C THR A 436 -12.29 28.77 -6.41
N ALA A 437 -11.10 28.56 -6.97
CA ALA A 437 -10.57 29.23 -8.15
C ALA A 437 -11.56 29.29 -9.33
N THR A 438 -11.47 30.37 -10.11
CA THR A 438 -12.21 30.51 -11.39
C THR A 438 -11.26 30.52 -12.60
N SER A 439 -9.96 30.41 -12.33
CA SER A 439 -8.85 30.29 -13.27
C SER A 439 -8.30 28.86 -13.31
N ALA A 440 -7.35 28.62 -14.21
CA ALA A 440 -6.60 27.37 -14.24
C ALA A 440 -5.47 27.42 -13.20
N GLU A 441 -5.40 26.38 -12.37
CA GLU A 441 -4.53 26.24 -11.21
C GLU A 441 -3.89 24.85 -11.17
N THR A 442 -2.95 24.65 -10.26
CA THR A 442 -2.23 23.38 -10.09
C THR A 442 -2.30 22.87 -8.65
N ILE A 443 -2.23 21.55 -8.50
CA ILE A 443 -2.13 20.89 -7.19
C ILE A 443 -0.94 19.94 -7.23
N THR A 444 -0.01 20.13 -6.30
CA THR A 444 1.08 19.22 -5.98
C THR A 444 0.94 18.81 -4.51
N THR A 445 0.60 17.55 -4.25
CA THR A 445 0.33 17.04 -2.90
C THR A 445 1.60 16.75 -2.12
N GLY A 446 2.72 16.54 -2.82
CA GLY A 446 3.98 16.09 -2.22
C GLY A 446 3.92 14.64 -1.74
N GLY A 447 2.93 13.86 -2.22
CA GLY A 447 2.67 12.48 -1.79
C GLY A 447 1.95 12.36 -0.45
N TYR A 448 1.38 13.45 0.08
CA TYR A 448 0.58 13.43 1.29
C TYR A 448 -0.91 13.21 0.95
N GLY A 449 -1.56 12.33 1.71
CA GLY A 449 -3.00 12.10 1.59
C GLY A 449 -3.81 13.24 2.22
N PHE A 450 -4.95 13.55 1.62
CA PHE A 450 -5.96 14.46 2.15
C PHE A 450 -7.15 13.68 2.73
N TYR A 451 -7.96 14.32 3.56
CA TYR A 451 -9.17 13.69 4.09
C TYR A 451 -10.36 13.89 3.13
N ASP A 452 -10.99 15.07 3.12
CA ASP A 452 -12.03 15.40 2.13
C ASP A 452 -11.56 16.52 1.19
N ILE A 453 -12.00 16.49 -0.07
CA ILE A 453 -11.79 17.58 -1.05
C ILE A 453 -13.11 17.98 -1.69
N ASP A 454 -13.33 19.29 -1.84
CA ASP A 454 -14.40 19.87 -2.64
C ASP A 454 -13.87 20.88 -3.67
N PHE A 455 -14.02 20.60 -4.96
CA PHE A 455 -13.80 21.59 -6.03
C PHE A 455 -15.09 22.36 -6.27
N ASN A 456 -15.12 23.65 -5.93
CA ASN A 456 -16.34 24.47 -5.89
C ASN A 456 -16.18 25.83 -6.61
N GLY A 457 -15.19 25.95 -7.49
CA GLY A 457 -14.95 27.16 -8.26
C GLY A 457 -15.51 27.06 -9.69
N SER A 458 -16.57 27.82 -9.99
CA SER A 458 -17.19 27.81 -11.31
C SER A 458 -16.23 28.34 -12.39
N GLY A 459 -15.95 27.51 -13.41
CA GLY A 459 -14.99 27.84 -14.47
C GLY A 459 -13.52 27.62 -14.10
N GLY A 460 -13.21 27.29 -12.84
CA GLY A 460 -11.87 26.92 -12.40
C GLY A 460 -11.45 25.55 -12.93
N SER A 461 -10.15 25.34 -13.07
CA SER A 461 -9.57 24.06 -13.46
C SER A 461 -8.34 23.76 -12.61
N TRP A 462 -8.25 22.57 -12.01
CA TRP A 462 -7.09 22.16 -11.21
C TRP A 462 -6.39 20.99 -11.89
N VAL A 463 -5.14 21.23 -12.30
CA VAL A 463 -4.29 20.23 -12.94
C VAL A 463 -3.38 19.59 -11.90
N LEU A 464 -3.58 18.29 -11.65
CA LEU A 464 -2.74 17.51 -10.74
C LEU A 464 -1.30 17.44 -11.26
N GLN A 465 -0.32 17.60 -10.38
CA GLN A 465 1.09 17.47 -10.73
C GLN A 465 1.70 16.13 -10.32
N ASP A 466 1.08 15.46 -9.35
CA ASP A 466 1.40 14.15 -8.79
C ASP A 466 0.12 13.35 -8.47
N ASP A 467 0.27 12.16 -7.89
CA ASP A 467 -0.85 11.33 -7.42
C ASP A 467 -1.61 12.02 -6.28
N LEU A 468 -2.92 11.78 -6.23
CA LEU A 468 -3.82 12.35 -5.23
C LEU A 468 -4.45 11.24 -4.39
N ASP A 469 -4.11 11.17 -3.12
CA ASP A 469 -4.69 10.20 -2.16
C ASP A 469 -5.68 10.91 -1.22
N ILE A 470 -6.89 10.36 -1.10
CA ILE A 470 -8.01 10.94 -0.36
C ILE A 470 -8.62 9.85 0.51
N THR A 471 -8.45 9.93 1.83
CA THR A 471 -9.00 8.92 2.75
C THR A 471 -10.50 9.06 2.97
N GLY A 472 -11.05 10.26 2.74
CA GLY A 472 -12.47 10.59 2.80
C GLY A 472 -13.09 10.69 1.41
N SER A 473 -13.82 11.76 1.14
CA SER A 473 -14.64 11.96 -0.06
C SER A 473 -14.02 12.97 -1.02
N LEU A 474 -14.18 12.70 -2.32
CA LEU A 474 -13.92 13.66 -3.39
C LEU A 474 -15.24 14.18 -3.94
N THR A 475 -15.42 15.50 -3.90
CA THR A 475 -16.54 16.20 -4.52
C THR A 475 -16.03 17.21 -5.55
N ILE A 476 -16.57 17.15 -6.77
CA ILE A 476 -16.44 18.22 -7.76
C ILE A 476 -17.79 18.93 -7.79
N SER A 477 -18.02 19.86 -6.88
CA SER A 477 -19.24 20.66 -6.84
C SER A 477 -19.39 21.53 -8.09
N GLN A 478 -18.28 22.12 -8.56
CA GLN A 478 -18.18 22.98 -9.75
C GLN A 478 -16.73 22.93 -10.30
N GLY A 479 -16.52 23.45 -11.52
CA GLY A 479 -15.19 23.55 -12.13
C GLY A 479 -14.71 22.23 -12.75
N THR A 480 -13.39 22.10 -12.96
CA THR A 480 -12.77 20.94 -13.62
C THR A 480 -11.61 20.37 -12.83
N LEU A 481 -11.62 19.08 -12.53
CA LEU A 481 -10.44 18.34 -12.06
C LEU A 481 -9.77 17.67 -13.27
N ASP A 482 -8.47 17.93 -13.51
CA ASP A 482 -7.70 17.37 -14.64
C ASP A 482 -6.51 16.54 -14.12
N ALA A 483 -6.49 15.25 -14.48
CA ALA A 483 -5.43 14.30 -14.10
C ALA A 483 -4.11 14.48 -14.88
N LYS A 484 -3.98 15.57 -15.65
CA LYS A 484 -2.82 16.01 -16.43
C LYS A 484 -2.51 15.17 -17.66
N THR A 485 -2.48 15.85 -18.81
CA THR A 485 -2.10 15.24 -20.08
C THR A 485 -0.64 14.75 -20.06
N GLY A 486 -0.42 13.49 -20.46
CA GLY A 486 0.91 12.88 -20.54
C GLY A 486 1.48 12.38 -19.21
N ALA A 487 0.65 12.33 -18.16
CA ALA A 487 0.94 11.70 -16.88
C ALA A 487 -0.16 10.68 -16.52
N THR A 488 0.16 9.76 -15.62
CA THR A 488 -0.77 8.73 -15.12
C THR A 488 -1.13 9.00 -13.66
N ASN A 489 -1.34 10.27 -13.32
CA ASN A 489 -1.60 10.68 -11.94
C ASN A 489 -2.83 9.94 -11.41
N THR A 490 -2.61 9.08 -10.43
CA THR A 490 -3.65 8.21 -9.85
C THR A 490 -4.40 8.96 -8.77
N ILE A 491 -5.73 8.82 -8.73
CA ILE A 491 -6.60 9.39 -7.71
C ILE A 491 -7.19 8.25 -6.87
N THR A 492 -6.85 8.19 -5.59
CA THR A 492 -7.40 7.20 -4.65
C THR A 492 -8.41 7.85 -3.72
N VAL A 493 -9.60 7.23 -3.56
CA VAL A 493 -10.70 7.78 -2.74
C VAL A 493 -11.30 6.71 -1.81
N GLY A 494 -11.28 7.01 -0.51
CA GLY A 494 -11.75 6.13 0.57
C GLY A 494 -13.25 6.18 0.89
N SER A 495 -13.98 7.12 0.31
CA SER A 495 -15.42 7.29 0.53
C SER A 495 -16.18 7.63 -0.76
N TYR A 496 -16.98 8.70 -0.78
CA TYR A 496 -17.81 9.06 -1.91
C TYR A 496 -17.00 9.68 -3.05
N TRP A 497 -17.30 9.30 -4.29
CA TRP A 497 -16.94 10.04 -5.50
C TRP A 497 -18.19 10.76 -6.01
N THR A 498 -18.17 12.10 -6.02
CA THR A 498 -19.30 12.91 -6.50
C THR A 498 -18.84 13.97 -7.49
N ASN A 499 -19.20 13.81 -8.77
CA ASN A 499 -18.94 14.82 -9.80
C ASN A 499 -20.23 15.54 -10.23
N ASN A 500 -20.33 16.82 -9.92
CA ASN A 500 -21.35 17.76 -10.43
C ASN A 500 -20.74 18.83 -11.36
N GLY A 501 -19.42 18.81 -11.55
CA GLY A 501 -18.65 19.70 -12.41
C GLY A 501 -18.16 18.98 -13.66
N ALA A 502 -16.85 18.99 -13.88
CA ALA A 502 -16.18 18.25 -14.95
C ALA A 502 -14.97 17.48 -14.41
N PHE A 503 -14.75 16.28 -14.93
CA PHE A 503 -13.56 15.46 -14.68
C PHE A 503 -12.88 15.09 -15.99
N GLU A 504 -11.60 15.46 -16.10
CA GLU A 504 -10.75 15.14 -17.25
C GLU A 504 -9.77 14.04 -16.84
N ALA A 505 -10.17 12.78 -17.02
CA ALA A 505 -9.40 11.61 -16.56
C ALA A 505 -8.04 11.44 -17.25
N ARG A 506 -7.90 11.92 -18.50
CA ARG A 506 -6.68 11.75 -19.32
C ARG A 506 -6.28 10.27 -19.39
N THR A 507 -5.13 9.92 -18.82
CA THR A 507 -4.62 8.55 -18.66
C THR A 507 -4.41 8.21 -17.18
N GLY A 508 -5.03 8.97 -16.26
CA GLY A 508 -4.96 8.76 -14.83
C GLY A 508 -5.99 7.72 -14.37
N ALA A 509 -5.58 6.83 -13.47
CA ALA A 509 -6.46 5.84 -12.86
C ALA A 509 -7.22 6.42 -11.67
N VAL A 510 -8.46 5.97 -11.47
CA VAL A 510 -9.23 6.24 -10.25
C VAL A 510 -9.37 4.94 -9.46
N ILE A 511 -8.99 4.96 -8.19
CA ILE A 511 -9.11 3.82 -7.27
C ILE A 511 -10.09 4.19 -6.16
N LEU A 512 -11.22 3.50 -6.10
CA LEU A 512 -12.19 3.61 -5.03
C LEU A 512 -11.96 2.45 -4.05
N ASN A 513 -11.54 2.75 -2.82
CA ASN A 513 -11.12 1.74 -1.84
C ASN A 513 -11.95 1.74 -0.55
N SER A 514 -13.16 2.31 -0.60
CA SER A 514 -14.06 2.37 0.55
C SER A 514 -14.45 0.98 1.07
N THR A 515 -14.42 0.81 2.39
CA THR A 515 -14.92 -0.42 3.04
C THR A 515 -16.40 -0.32 3.43
N ALA A 516 -17.06 0.80 3.13
CA ALA A 516 -18.46 1.08 3.44
C ALA A 516 -19.34 1.05 2.18
N THR A 517 -20.65 1.21 2.35
CA THR A 517 -21.55 1.48 1.23
C THR A 517 -21.46 2.96 0.84
N VAL A 518 -21.03 3.25 -0.39
CA VAL A 518 -20.84 4.60 -0.92
C VAL A 518 -21.48 4.74 -2.28
N ASN A 519 -21.91 5.96 -2.61
CA ASN A 519 -22.40 6.29 -3.94
C ASN A 519 -21.23 6.70 -4.84
N VAL A 520 -21.32 6.31 -6.12
CA VAL A 520 -20.44 6.79 -7.19
C VAL A 520 -21.29 7.58 -8.18
N THR A 521 -21.02 8.89 -8.28
CA THR A 521 -21.68 9.79 -9.23
C THR A 521 -20.62 10.30 -10.21
N SER A 522 -20.61 9.77 -11.45
CA SER A 522 -19.64 10.14 -12.48
C SER A 522 -19.87 11.55 -13.04
N GLY A 523 -21.09 12.08 -12.93
CA GLY A 523 -21.48 13.34 -13.54
C GLY A 523 -21.66 13.24 -15.06
N GLY A 524 -21.59 12.04 -15.62
CA GLY A 524 -21.58 11.78 -17.06
C GLY A 524 -20.19 11.90 -17.71
N ASP A 525 -19.15 12.21 -16.96
CA ASP A 525 -17.76 12.16 -17.43
C ASP A 525 -17.22 10.73 -17.31
N ALA A 526 -16.42 10.33 -18.29
CA ALA A 526 -15.80 9.01 -18.31
C ALA A 526 -14.55 8.96 -17.44
N PHE A 527 -14.36 7.83 -16.78
CA PHE A 527 -13.07 7.44 -16.22
C PHE A 527 -12.13 6.94 -17.34
N TYR A 528 -10.82 6.92 -17.08
CA TYR A 528 -9.89 6.22 -17.95
C TYR A 528 -9.76 4.77 -17.49
N ASP A 529 -9.01 4.54 -16.41
CA ASP A 529 -9.03 3.29 -15.63
C ASP A 529 -9.82 3.52 -14.35
N LEU A 530 -10.65 2.55 -13.96
CA LEU A 530 -11.40 2.59 -12.71
C LEU A 530 -11.26 1.28 -11.94
N SER A 531 -10.77 1.37 -10.70
CA SER A 531 -10.59 0.23 -9.80
C SER A 531 -11.46 0.35 -8.56
N PHE A 532 -12.04 -0.77 -8.13
CA PHE A 532 -12.77 -0.94 -6.88
C PHE A 532 -12.03 -1.92 -5.96
N ASP A 533 -11.42 -1.40 -4.90
CA ASP A 533 -10.41 -2.11 -4.11
C ASP A 533 -10.81 -2.31 -2.63
N GLY A 534 -11.99 -1.84 -2.25
CA GLY A 534 -12.48 -1.94 -0.87
C GLY A 534 -13.05 -3.32 -0.53
N SER A 535 -12.34 -4.11 0.29
CA SER A 535 -12.64 -5.53 0.55
C SER A 535 -14.07 -5.84 1.00
N THR A 536 -14.73 -4.91 1.71
CA THR A 536 -16.13 -5.03 2.17
C THR A 536 -17.02 -3.90 1.64
N GLY A 537 -16.49 -3.07 0.74
CA GLY A 537 -17.19 -1.92 0.19
C GLY A 537 -18.39 -2.32 -0.66
N THR A 538 -19.39 -1.45 -0.72
CA THR A 538 -20.45 -1.53 -1.73
C THR A 538 -20.51 -0.20 -2.48
N TYR A 539 -20.15 -0.21 -3.75
CA TYR A 539 -20.16 0.94 -4.63
C TYR A 539 -21.49 0.97 -5.37
N LEU A 540 -22.39 1.85 -4.94
CA LEU A 540 -23.71 2.00 -5.50
C LEU A 540 -23.67 3.07 -6.59
N LEU A 541 -23.94 2.70 -7.84
CA LEU A 541 -24.01 3.68 -8.93
C LEU A 541 -25.18 4.64 -8.69
N ALA A 542 -24.92 5.94 -8.90
CA ALA A 542 -25.91 7.01 -8.80
C ALA A 542 -26.33 7.56 -10.18
N ASP A 543 -25.55 7.25 -11.22
CA ASP A 543 -25.76 7.58 -12.64
C ASP A 543 -25.11 6.51 -13.55
N ALA A 544 -25.17 6.72 -14.87
CA ALA A 544 -24.48 5.87 -15.82
C ALA A 544 -22.96 6.00 -15.66
N LEU A 545 -22.26 4.88 -15.78
CA LEU A 545 -20.81 4.79 -15.67
C LEU A 545 -20.20 4.57 -17.05
N ASP A 546 -19.10 5.25 -17.33
CA ASP A 546 -18.32 5.11 -18.55
C ASP A 546 -16.84 5.02 -18.17
N VAL A 547 -16.14 4.01 -18.68
CA VAL A 547 -14.73 3.73 -18.43
C VAL A 547 -14.06 3.50 -19.78
N ASN A 548 -13.23 4.42 -20.24
CA ASN A 548 -12.63 4.38 -21.57
C ASN A 548 -11.59 3.27 -21.75
N HIS A 549 -11.03 2.76 -20.66
CA HIS A 549 -10.02 1.71 -20.64
C HIS A 549 -10.46 0.62 -19.65
N ASP A 550 -9.69 0.31 -18.60
CA ASP A 550 -9.95 -0.91 -17.81
C ASP A 550 -10.88 -0.65 -16.61
N LEU A 551 -11.86 -1.52 -16.42
CA LEU A 551 -12.70 -1.59 -15.21
C LEU A 551 -12.27 -2.81 -14.39
N MET A 552 -11.72 -2.54 -13.21
CA MET A 552 -11.23 -3.56 -12.28
C MET A 552 -12.08 -3.58 -11.01
N LEU A 553 -12.68 -4.71 -10.68
CA LEU A 553 -13.34 -5.00 -9.42
C LEU A 553 -12.48 -5.98 -8.63
N ASN A 554 -11.41 -5.49 -8.01
CA ASN A 554 -10.45 -6.31 -7.28
C ASN A 554 -11.07 -6.89 -5.99
N SER A 555 -11.98 -6.15 -5.34
CA SER A 555 -12.72 -6.64 -4.17
C SER A 555 -13.99 -5.83 -3.88
N GLY A 556 -14.77 -6.26 -2.88
CA GLY A 556 -16.01 -5.57 -2.51
C GLY A 556 -17.18 -5.91 -3.44
N THR A 557 -18.12 -4.98 -3.57
CA THR A 557 -19.33 -5.14 -4.41
C THR A 557 -19.57 -3.91 -5.27
N LEU A 558 -19.67 -4.07 -6.59
CA LEU A 558 -20.19 -3.04 -7.50
C LEU A 558 -21.68 -3.31 -7.74
N ASP A 559 -22.55 -2.37 -7.37
CA ASP A 559 -24.01 -2.47 -7.51
C ASP A 559 -24.54 -1.41 -8.48
N ILE A 560 -25.11 -1.86 -9.60
CA ILE A 560 -25.74 -1.00 -10.62
C ILE A 560 -26.94 -0.20 -10.08
N ASN A 561 -27.39 -0.52 -8.87
CA ASN A 561 -28.49 0.13 -8.16
C ASN A 561 -29.86 -0.19 -8.76
N VAL A 562 -30.69 -0.89 -7.99
CA VAL A 562 -32.03 -1.35 -8.39
C VAL A 562 -32.98 -0.21 -8.79
N SER A 563 -32.79 1.01 -8.28
CA SER A 563 -33.65 2.15 -8.65
C SER A 563 -33.30 2.76 -10.01
N GLY A 564 -32.04 2.63 -10.44
CA GLY A 564 -31.53 3.24 -11.66
C GLY A 564 -31.41 2.25 -12.82
N ASN A 565 -30.94 1.03 -12.53
CA ASN A 565 -30.49 0.07 -13.56
C ASN A 565 -29.55 0.75 -14.57
N TYR A 566 -28.58 1.51 -14.03
CA TYR A 566 -27.70 2.35 -14.80
C TYR A 566 -26.86 1.56 -15.81
N LEU A 567 -26.53 2.20 -16.93
CA LEU A 567 -25.65 1.64 -17.95
C LEU A 567 -24.20 1.68 -17.48
N ILE A 568 -23.40 0.69 -17.86
CA ILE A 568 -21.94 0.72 -17.75
C ILE A 568 -21.35 0.55 -19.15
N HIS A 569 -20.46 1.45 -19.58
CA HIS A 569 -19.64 1.30 -20.78
C HIS A 569 -18.19 1.03 -20.38
N VAL A 570 -17.54 0.09 -21.07
CA VAL A 570 -16.15 -0.31 -20.83
C VAL A 570 -15.39 -0.46 -22.14
N GLY A 571 -14.38 0.39 -22.33
CA GLY A 571 -13.54 0.45 -23.52
C GLY A 571 -12.30 -0.44 -23.49
N GLY A 572 -12.03 -1.12 -22.38
CA GLY A 572 -10.89 -2.01 -22.16
C GLY A 572 -11.30 -3.29 -21.44
N ASP A 573 -10.42 -3.79 -20.57
CA ASP A 573 -10.62 -5.05 -19.85
C ASP A 573 -11.71 -4.92 -18.78
N TRP A 574 -12.46 -6.02 -18.58
CA TRP A 574 -13.27 -6.24 -17.39
C TRP A 574 -12.63 -7.32 -16.54
N LEU A 575 -12.13 -6.94 -15.38
CA LEU A 575 -11.55 -7.87 -14.41
C LEU A 575 -12.36 -7.83 -13.11
N SER A 576 -13.06 -8.91 -12.81
CA SER A 576 -13.75 -9.08 -11.53
C SER A 576 -13.11 -10.18 -10.69
N THR A 577 -12.76 -9.85 -9.46
CA THR A 577 -12.51 -10.79 -8.36
C THR A 577 -13.36 -10.47 -7.12
N GLY A 578 -14.10 -9.36 -7.14
CA GLY A 578 -15.17 -9.02 -6.20
C GLY A 578 -16.56 -9.51 -6.66
N ASN A 579 -17.63 -8.89 -6.11
CA ASN A 579 -19.02 -9.23 -6.45
C ASN A 579 -19.66 -8.16 -7.34
N PHE A 580 -20.22 -8.55 -8.48
CA PHE A 580 -20.98 -7.65 -9.35
C PHE A 580 -22.50 -7.90 -9.24
N LEU A 581 -23.25 -6.86 -8.88
CA LEU A 581 -24.71 -6.89 -8.85
C LEU A 581 -25.28 -6.15 -10.07
N ALA A 582 -25.45 -6.87 -11.17
CA ALA A 582 -25.93 -6.32 -12.45
C ALA A 582 -27.37 -5.76 -12.40
N ARG A 583 -28.19 -6.20 -11.44
CA ARG A 583 -29.62 -5.87 -11.35
C ARG A 583 -30.34 -6.19 -12.67
N THR A 584 -31.05 -5.23 -13.26
CA THR A 584 -31.56 -5.36 -14.63
C THR A 584 -30.88 -4.38 -15.59
N GLY A 585 -29.65 -3.94 -15.26
CA GLY A 585 -28.87 -3.01 -16.08
C GLY A 585 -28.29 -3.65 -17.34
N THR A 586 -27.65 -2.81 -18.14
CA THR A 586 -26.90 -3.24 -19.33
C THR A 586 -25.44 -2.86 -19.17
N VAL A 587 -24.55 -3.81 -19.42
CA VAL A 587 -23.12 -3.55 -19.62
C VAL A 587 -22.84 -3.56 -21.11
N THR A 588 -22.16 -2.54 -21.60
CA THR A 588 -21.72 -2.39 -22.98
C THR A 588 -20.19 -2.43 -23.01
N PHE A 589 -19.63 -3.36 -23.77
CA PHE A 589 -18.22 -3.36 -24.12
C PHE A 589 -18.03 -2.59 -25.43
N ASP A 590 -17.39 -1.43 -25.37
CA ASP A 590 -17.32 -0.46 -26.47
C ASP A 590 -15.89 -0.09 -26.88
N ALA A 591 -14.96 -1.02 -26.64
CA ALA A 591 -13.57 -0.86 -27.00
C ALA A 591 -13.39 -0.48 -28.48
N THR A 592 -12.63 0.59 -28.73
CA THR A 592 -12.22 1.01 -30.08
C THR A 592 -10.74 0.71 -30.36
N THR A 593 -9.98 0.35 -29.33
CA THR A 593 -8.56 -0.05 -29.40
C THR A 593 -8.29 -1.26 -28.51
N GLY A 594 -7.07 -1.79 -28.51
CA GLY A 594 -6.71 -2.95 -27.68
C GLY A 594 -7.33 -4.28 -28.15
N ILE A 595 -7.20 -5.29 -27.28
CA ILE A 595 -7.82 -6.62 -27.37
C ILE A 595 -8.39 -6.91 -25.97
N PRO A 596 -9.61 -6.43 -25.67
CA PRO A 596 -10.18 -6.56 -24.35
C PRO A 596 -10.37 -8.01 -23.90
N THR A 597 -10.15 -8.25 -22.63
CA THR A 597 -10.41 -9.50 -21.94
C THR A 597 -11.53 -9.35 -20.92
N ILE A 598 -12.29 -10.42 -20.69
CA ILE A 598 -13.46 -10.43 -19.80
C ILE A 598 -13.31 -11.57 -18.81
N THR A 599 -13.14 -11.21 -17.54
CA THR A 599 -13.12 -12.12 -16.39
C THR A 599 -14.27 -11.73 -15.46
N SER A 600 -15.35 -12.50 -15.49
CA SER A 600 -16.60 -12.20 -14.79
C SER A 600 -16.64 -12.66 -13.33
N ASN A 601 -15.71 -13.53 -12.89
CA ASN A 601 -15.77 -14.22 -11.59
C ASN A 601 -17.00 -15.13 -11.43
N ALA A 602 -17.57 -15.59 -12.54
CA ALA A 602 -18.87 -16.27 -12.61
C ALA A 602 -20.05 -15.43 -12.07
N ASP A 603 -19.88 -14.11 -11.86
CA ASP A 603 -21.00 -13.22 -11.61
C ASP A 603 -21.77 -12.95 -12.91
N PRO A 604 -23.10 -13.04 -12.90
CA PRO A 604 -23.87 -12.86 -14.12
C PRO A 604 -23.99 -11.40 -14.51
N PHE A 605 -23.83 -11.13 -15.80
CA PHE A 605 -24.38 -9.92 -16.41
C PHE A 605 -25.91 -10.06 -16.50
N TYR A 606 -26.62 -8.93 -16.61
CA TYR A 606 -28.04 -8.96 -16.95
C TYR A 606 -28.22 -8.81 -18.46
N ASN A 607 -28.25 -7.59 -19.01
CA ASN A 607 -28.10 -7.42 -20.45
C ASN A 607 -26.64 -7.15 -20.79
N LEU A 608 -26.15 -7.75 -21.86
CA LEU A 608 -24.79 -7.60 -22.32
C LEU A 608 -24.76 -7.20 -23.79
N LEU A 609 -24.04 -6.12 -24.09
CA LEU A 609 -23.88 -5.58 -25.43
C LEU A 609 -22.40 -5.47 -25.78
N PHE A 610 -22.02 -5.92 -26.98
CA PHE A 610 -20.71 -5.65 -27.59
C PHE A 610 -20.91 -4.69 -28.76
N ASP A 611 -20.25 -3.53 -28.72
CA ASP A 611 -20.32 -2.51 -29.77
C ASP A 611 -18.96 -1.80 -29.91
N ASP A 612 -18.07 -2.34 -30.72
CA ASP A 612 -16.74 -1.76 -30.94
C ASP A 612 -16.71 -0.44 -31.75
N GLY A 613 -17.86 0.18 -31.98
CA GLY A 613 -18.00 1.40 -32.79
C GLY A 613 -17.57 1.22 -34.25
N GLY A 614 -17.52 -0.03 -34.75
CA GLY A 614 -17.05 -0.41 -36.08
C GLY A 614 -15.54 -0.67 -36.17
N SER A 615 -14.84 -0.91 -35.05
CA SER A 615 -13.38 -0.97 -34.94
C SER A 615 -12.75 -2.36 -35.17
N SER A 616 -13.49 -3.39 -35.56
CA SER A 616 -13.06 -4.80 -35.65
C SER A 616 -12.25 -5.29 -34.45
N ARG A 617 -12.70 -4.97 -33.23
CA ARG A 617 -12.08 -5.46 -31.98
C ARG A 617 -12.47 -6.90 -31.69
N THR A 618 -11.68 -7.57 -30.85
CA THR A 618 -11.99 -8.91 -30.34
C THR A 618 -12.07 -8.86 -28.82
N PHE A 619 -13.24 -9.20 -28.28
CA PHE A 619 -13.51 -9.35 -26.86
C PHE A 619 -13.33 -10.83 -26.49
N THR A 620 -12.33 -11.13 -25.67
CA THR A 620 -11.90 -12.52 -25.39
C THR A 620 -12.28 -12.93 -23.97
N LEU A 621 -13.10 -13.97 -23.84
CA LEU A 621 -13.47 -14.51 -22.53
C LEU A 621 -12.26 -15.16 -21.83
N GLN A 622 -12.20 -15.00 -20.51
CA GLN A 622 -11.22 -15.65 -19.61
C GLN A 622 -11.89 -16.60 -18.61
N ASP A 623 -13.22 -16.60 -18.54
CA ASP A 623 -14.03 -17.54 -17.77
C ASP A 623 -15.38 -17.80 -18.45
N ASN A 624 -16.20 -18.67 -17.85
CA ASN A 624 -17.56 -18.91 -18.32
C ASN A 624 -18.41 -17.65 -18.16
N LEU A 625 -19.17 -17.32 -19.19
CA LEU A 625 -20.03 -16.14 -19.22
C LEU A 625 -21.47 -16.53 -18.87
N ASP A 626 -22.09 -15.80 -17.95
CA ASP A 626 -23.51 -15.93 -17.62
C ASP A 626 -24.25 -14.60 -17.87
N VAL A 627 -25.38 -14.68 -18.56
CA VAL A 627 -26.20 -13.53 -18.98
C VAL A 627 -27.67 -13.82 -18.66
N ASN A 628 -28.16 -13.23 -17.57
CA ASN A 628 -29.55 -13.41 -17.10
C ASN A 628 -30.59 -12.71 -17.99
N GLY A 629 -30.16 -11.77 -18.84
CA GLY A 629 -30.96 -11.05 -19.81
C GLY A 629 -30.52 -11.39 -21.24
N SER A 630 -30.56 -10.43 -22.16
CA SER A 630 -30.19 -10.67 -23.56
C SER A 630 -28.72 -10.38 -23.82
N LEU A 631 -28.10 -11.18 -24.69
CA LEU A 631 -26.76 -10.96 -25.24
C LEU A 631 -26.90 -10.43 -26.68
N THR A 632 -26.25 -9.30 -26.95
CA THR A 632 -26.22 -8.67 -28.28
C THR A 632 -24.77 -8.41 -28.70
N ILE A 633 -24.37 -8.90 -29.88
CA ILE A 633 -23.12 -8.54 -30.53
C ILE A 633 -23.49 -7.61 -31.69
N ASP A 634 -23.36 -6.29 -31.48
CA ASP A 634 -23.68 -5.29 -32.51
C ASP A 634 -22.44 -4.85 -33.29
N GLY A 635 -21.25 -4.92 -32.67
CA GLY A 635 -19.97 -4.66 -33.30
C GLY A 635 -18.81 -5.41 -32.66
N GLY A 636 -17.86 -5.84 -33.47
CA GLY A 636 -16.65 -6.56 -33.06
C GLY A 636 -16.82 -8.08 -33.06
N THR A 637 -15.84 -8.76 -32.46
CA THR A 637 -15.80 -10.22 -32.33
C THR A 637 -15.90 -10.65 -30.87
N LEU A 638 -16.93 -11.41 -30.50
CA LEU A 638 -16.94 -12.14 -29.23
C LEU A 638 -16.26 -13.50 -29.41
N ASP A 639 -15.20 -13.77 -28.64
CA ASP A 639 -14.40 -14.98 -28.72
C ASP A 639 -14.41 -15.76 -27.40
N VAL A 640 -14.85 -17.03 -27.44
CA VAL A 640 -14.88 -17.93 -26.26
C VAL A 640 -13.51 -18.50 -25.88
N ASN A 641 -12.44 -18.08 -26.57
CA ASN A 641 -11.03 -18.38 -26.29
C ASN A 641 -10.65 -19.86 -26.52
N SER A 642 -9.58 -20.13 -27.27
CA SER A 642 -9.14 -21.50 -27.59
C SER A 642 -8.50 -22.26 -26.43
N SER A 643 -8.07 -21.55 -25.38
CA SER A 643 -7.44 -22.18 -24.23
C SER A 643 -8.46 -22.75 -23.23
N GLY A 644 -9.58 -22.04 -23.04
CA GLY A 644 -10.65 -22.44 -22.12
C GLY A 644 -11.88 -23.06 -22.78
N GLU A 645 -12.18 -22.70 -24.04
CA GLU A 645 -13.42 -23.09 -24.73
C GLU A 645 -14.67 -22.77 -23.88
N TYR A 646 -14.72 -21.56 -23.33
CA TYR A 646 -15.66 -21.19 -22.26
C TYR A 646 -17.13 -21.31 -22.67
N THR A 647 -17.97 -21.67 -21.70
CA THR A 647 -19.43 -21.78 -21.86
C THR A 647 -20.08 -20.41 -21.77
N ILE A 648 -21.10 -20.15 -22.59
CA ILE A 648 -22.00 -18.99 -22.45
C ILE A 648 -23.40 -19.49 -22.06
N ASN A 649 -23.90 -19.08 -20.90
CA ASN A 649 -25.30 -19.24 -20.50
C ASN A 649 -26.06 -17.95 -20.79
N ILE A 650 -27.20 -18.06 -21.45
CA ILE A 650 -28.08 -16.92 -21.72
C ILE A 650 -29.51 -17.30 -21.35
N ALA A 651 -30.14 -16.50 -20.50
CA ALA A 651 -31.55 -16.65 -20.13
C ALA A 651 -32.49 -15.79 -20.99
N GLY A 652 -31.99 -14.74 -21.64
CA GLY A 652 -32.73 -13.92 -22.59
C GLY A 652 -32.50 -14.30 -24.06
N ASN A 653 -32.51 -13.30 -24.94
CA ASN A 653 -32.38 -13.51 -26.38
C ASN A 653 -30.92 -13.43 -26.84
N TRP A 654 -30.63 -14.10 -27.95
CA TRP A 654 -29.36 -14.01 -28.67
C TRP A 654 -29.54 -13.20 -29.96
N THR A 655 -28.70 -12.18 -30.15
CA THR A 655 -28.61 -11.42 -31.39
C THR A 655 -27.14 -11.20 -31.75
N ASP A 656 -26.71 -11.70 -32.90
CA ASP A 656 -25.38 -11.44 -33.46
C ASP A 656 -25.52 -10.72 -34.81
N ASN A 657 -25.16 -9.44 -34.83
CA ASN A 657 -25.09 -8.59 -36.02
C ASN A 657 -23.65 -8.44 -36.56
N ASP A 658 -22.65 -9.01 -35.88
CA ASP A 658 -21.25 -8.98 -36.29
C ASP A 658 -20.64 -10.39 -36.25
N THR A 659 -19.70 -10.67 -35.33
CA THR A 659 -18.92 -11.91 -35.36
C THR A 659 -18.90 -12.60 -34.00
N PHE A 660 -19.52 -13.78 -33.91
CA PHE A 660 -19.24 -14.75 -32.84
C PHE A 660 -18.19 -15.79 -33.25
N THR A 661 -17.15 -15.98 -32.43
CA THR A 661 -16.14 -17.04 -32.60
C THR A 661 -16.35 -18.14 -31.56
N ALA A 662 -17.18 -19.13 -31.92
CA ALA A 662 -17.60 -20.22 -31.03
C ALA A 662 -16.50 -21.22 -30.66
N ARG A 663 -15.43 -21.34 -31.46
CA ARG A 663 -14.36 -22.35 -31.31
C ARG A 663 -14.91 -23.74 -31.03
N SER A 664 -14.68 -24.28 -29.84
CA SER A 664 -15.28 -25.53 -29.36
C SER A 664 -16.12 -25.34 -28.08
N GLY A 665 -16.49 -24.08 -27.78
CA GLY A 665 -17.31 -23.71 -26.63
C GLY A 665 -18.79 -24.08 -26.80
N LEU A 666 -19.49 -24.04 -25.67
CA LEU A 666 -20.90 -24.39 -25.55
C LEU A 666 -21.76 -23.16 -25.30
N VAL A 667 -22.85 -23.01 -26.06
CA VAL A 667 -23.88 -22.03 -25.77
C VAL A 667 -25.12 -22.73 -25.20
N ILE A 668 -25.57 -22.28 -24.03
CA ILE A 668 -26.75 -22.79 -23.33
C ILE A 668 -27.80 -21.70 -23.28
N PHE A 669 -28.96 -21.99 -23.87
CA PHE A 669 -30.17 -21.22 -23.69
C PHE A 669 -30.92 -21.80 -22.47
N ASP A 670 -30.87 -21.12 -21.33
CA ASP A 670 -31.37 -21.63 -20.03
C ASP A 670 -32.62 -20.90 -19.50
N GLY A 671 -33.11 -19.89 -20.23
CA GLY A 671 -34.35 -19.18 -19.93
C GLY A 671 -35.63 -19.92 -20.34
N ASP A 672 -36.79 -19.33 -20.19
CA ASP A 672 -38.06 -19.97 -20.59
C ASP A 672 -38.29 -19.84 -22.11
N ASP A 673 -38.76 -18.67 -22.55
CA ASP A 673 -38.96 -18.30 -23.95
C ASP A 673 -37.79 -17.44 -24.42
N GLN A 674 -37.13 -17.86 -25.49
CA GLN A 674 -35.91 -17.24 -26.02
C GLN A 674 -35.96 -17.16 -27.54
N SER A 675 -35.12 -16.32 -28.12
CA SER A 675 -35.02 -16.18 -29.57
C SER A 675 -33.60 -16.03 -30.09
N VAL A 676 -33.41 -16.52 -31.32
CA VAL A 676 -32.23 -16.29 -32.18
C VAL A 676 -32.70 -15.51 -33.40
N THR A 677 -32.27 -14.26 -33.51
CA THR A 677 -32.83 -13.30 -34.48
C THR A 677 -32.05 -13.21 -35.79
N THR A 678 -30.83 -13.76 -35.84
CA THR A 678 -29.93 -13.72 -37.00
C THR A 678 -29.52 -15.13 -37.44
N SER A 679 -28.75 -15.22 -38.52
CA SER A 679 -28.10 -16.50 -38.86
C SER A 679 -26.84 -16.62 -38.03
N GLU A 680 -26.64 -17.77 -37.39
CA GLU A 680 -25.61 -17.95 -36.38
C GLU A 680 -24.91 -19.30 -36.56
N THR A 681 -23.65 -19.39 -36.14
CA THR A 681 -22.90 -20.63 -36.04
C THR A 681 -22.45 -20.88 -34.61
N PHE A 682 -23.13 -21.80 -33.95
CA PHE A 682 -22.68 -22.36 -32.68
C PHE A 682 -21.77 -23.56 -32.92
N TYR A 683 -20.81 -23.80 -32.01
CA TYR A 683 -20.13 -25.09 -31.99
C TYR A 683 -21.03 -26.12 -31.31
N ASP A 684 -21.19 -26.06 -30.00
CA ASP A 684 -22.25 -26.80 -29.30
C ASP A 684 -23.41 -25.88 -28.92
N LEU A 685 -24.62 -26.41 -29.03
CA LEU A 685 -25.85 -25.71 -28.68
C LEU A 685 -26.73 -26.59 -27.78
N SER A 686 -27.15 -26.04 -26.63
CA SER A 686 -28.09 -26.70 -25.73
C SER A 686 -29.28 -25.81 -25.38
N LYS A 687 -30.48 -26.40 -25.42
CA LYS A 687 -31.70 -25.84 -24.85
C LYS A 687 -32.51 -26.95 -24.18
N SER A 688 -32.77 -26.80 -22.88
CA SER A 688 -33.66 -27.70 -22.15
C SER A 688 -34.73 -26.93 -21.40
N VAL A 689 -35.89 -27.56 -21.20
CA VAL A 689 -36.98 -27.02 -20.38
C VAL A 689 -37.63 -28.12 -19.53
N THR A 690 -38.03 -27.76 -18.32
CA THR A 690 -38.79 -28.65 -17.40
C THR A 690 -40.29 -28.31 -17.37
N VAL A 691 -40.64 -27.12 -17.86
CA VAL A 691 -41.99 -26.63 -18.16
C VAL A 691 -42.02 -26.19 -19.61
N THR A 692 -43.19 -26.10 -20.24
CA THR A 692 -43.25 -25.65 -21.65
C THR A 692 -42.59 -24.27 -21.81
N GLY A 693 -41.65 -24.18 -22.75
CA GLY A 693 -40.97 -22.95 -23.17
C GLY A 693 -40.57 -23.05 -24.65
N THR A 694 -40.17 -21.94 -25.27
CA THR A 694 -40.00 -21.87 -26.73
C THR A 694 -38.64 -21.29 -27.11
N LEU A 695 -37.93 -21.96 -28.03
CA LEU A 695 -36.85 -21.36 -28.79
C LEU A 695 -37.40 -20.91 -30.15
N THR A 696 -37.50 -19.59 -30.32
CA THR A 696 -37.99 -18.96 -31.56
C THR A 696 -36.83 -18.58 -32.46
N VAL A 697 -36.86 -18.98 -33.72
CA VAL A 697 -35.81 -18.63 -34.70
C VAL A 697 -36.41 -17.76 -35.81
N ALA A 698 -35.70 -16.71 -36.21
CA ALA A 698 -36.16 -15.81 -37.26
C ALA A 698 -36.37 -16.54 -38.60
N ALA A 699 -37.49 -16.28 -39.27
CA ALA A 699 -37.83 -16.94 -40.52
C ALA A 699 -36.79 -16.69 -41.61
N GLY A 700 -36.36 -17.77 -42.29
CA GLY A 700 -35.37 -17.71 -43.36
C GLY A 700 -33.92 -17.55 -42.90
N THR A 701 -33.62 -17.51 -41.60
CA THR A 701 -32.25 -17.60 -41.10
C THR A 701 -31.79 -19.05 -40.98
N THR A 702 -30.48 -19.23 -40.80
CA THR A 702 -29.86 -20.55 -40.55
C THR A 702 -29.14 -20.53 -39.20
N VAL A 703 -29.48 -21.48 -38.33
CA VAL A 703 -28.70 -21.79 -37.13
C VAL A 703 -27.84 -23.01 -37.45
N THR A 704 -26.54 -22.79 -37.52
CA THR A 704 -25.54 -23.83 -37.80
C THR A 704 -25.01 -24.37 -36.47
N VAL A 705 -24.93 -25.69 -36.35
CA VAL A 705 -24.29 -26.36 -35.22
C VAL A 705 -23.16 -27.24 -35.75
N GLY A 706 -21.93 -26.88 -35.39
CA GLY A 706 -20.72 -27.60 -35.80
C GLY A 706 -20.41 -28.85 -34.97
N GLY A 707 -20.87 -28.85 -33.72
CA GLY A 707 -20.65 -29.86 -32.69
C GLY A 707 -21.96 -30.52 -32.23
N ALA A 708 -22.21 -30.59 -30.93
CA ALA A 708 -23.39 -31.24 -30.37
C ALA A 708 -24.63 -30.33 -30.37
N LEU A 709 -25.76 -30.84 -30.85
CA LEU A 709 -27.09 -30.27 -30.67
C LEU A 709 -27.85 -31.02 -29.58
N SER A 710 -28.24 -30.33 -28.52
CA SER A 710 -29.07 -30.87 -27.43
C SER A 710 -30.33 -30.02 -27.22
N LEU A 711 -31.48 -30.56 -27.61
CA LEU A 711 -32.80 -29.95 -27.46
C LEU A 711 -33.70 -30.92 -26.67
N SER A 712 -34.12 -30.55 -25.46
CA SER A 712 -34.94 -31.42 -24.62
C SER A 712 -36.10 -30.71 -23.94
N GLY A 713 -37.29 -31.27 -24.08
CA GLY A 713 -38.41 -31.03 -23.15
C GLY A 713 -38.49 -32.11 -22.06
N ALA A 714 -39.64 -32.19 -21.40
CA ALA A 714 -40.00 -33.26 -20.49
C ALA A 714 -41.33 -33.94 -20.92
N PRO A 715 -41.64 -35.15 -20.44
CA PRO A 715 -42.92 -35.81 -20.74
C PRO A 715 -44.13 -34.90 -20.46
N GLY A 716 -44.88 -34.55 -21.51
CA GLY A 716 -46.04 -33.65 -21.42
C GLY A 716 -45.72 -32.15 -21.27
N GLN A 717 -44.44 -31.76 -21.32
CA GLN A 717 -43.94 -30.38 -21.30
C GLN A 717 -42.89 -30.24 -22.40
N LEU A 718 -43.32 -30.20 -23.66
CA LEU A 718 -42.40 -30.19 -24.79
C LEU A 718 -41.69 -28.83 -24.91
N LEU A 719 -40.42 -28.87 -25.36
CA LEU A 719 -39.71 -27.68 -25.83
C LEU A 719 -40.28 -27.26 -27.19
N GLY A 720 -40.85 -26.07 -27.30
CA GLY A 720 -41.27 -25.49 -28.57
C GLY A 720 -40.07 -25.05 -29.41
N LEU A 721 -40.05 -25.44 -30.68
CA LEU A 721 -39.07 -24.99 -31.66
C LEU A 721 -39.83 -24.44 -32.86
N GLU A 722 -39.89 -23.11 -32.98
CA GLU A 722 -40.80 -22.44 -33.91
C GLU A 722 -40.14 -21.29 -34.67
N SER A 723 -40.58 -21.09 -35.92
CA SER A 723 -40.30 -19.87 -36.68
C SER A 723 -41.07 -18.67 -36.10
N ASP A 724 -40.46 -17.48 -36.11
CA ASP A 724 -41.12 -16.21 -35.76
C ASP A 724 -42.23 -15.79 -36.77
N SER A 725 -42.27 -16.42 -37.95
CA SER A 725 -43.22 -16.12 -39.02
C SER A 725 -43.89 -17.39 -39.53
N GLY A 726 -45.14 -17.63 -39.09
CA GLY A 726 -45.89 -18.84 -39.41
C GLY A 726 -45.97 -19.12 -40.92
N GLY A 727 -45.65 -20.36 -41.30
CA GLY A 727 -45.61 -20.83 -42.69
C GLY A 727 -44.33 -20.47 -43.45
N SER A 728 -43.36 -19.82 -42.82
CA SER A 728 -42.02 -19.58 -43.39
C SER A 728 -40.98 -20.25 -42.51
N ALA A 729 -40.29 -21.25 -43.05
CA ALA A 729 -39.37 -22.04 -42.26
C ALA A 729 -38.03 -21.32 -42.02
N PHE A 730 -37.43 -21.57 -40.85
CA PHE A 730 -36.00 -21.35 -40.60
C PHE A 730 -35.23 -22.66 -40.83
N THR A 731 -33.89 -22.63 -40.86
CA THR A 731 -33.06 -23.83 -41.08
C THR A 731 -32.17 -24.13 -39.87
N PHE A 732 -32.21 -25.36 -39.37
CA PHE A 732 -31.14 -25.92 -38.52
C PHE A 732 -30.16 -26.68 -39.39
N ASP A 733 -28.92 -26.20 -39.48
CA ASP A 733 -27.84 -26.85 -40.24
C ASP A 733 -26.90 -27.58 -39.27
N VAL A 734 -27.14 -28.87 -39.05
CA VAL A 734 -26.31 -29.70 -38.18
C VAL A 734 -25.22 -30.31 -39.03
N THR A 735 -24.04 -29.70 -39.03
CA THR A 735 -22.94 -30.06 -39.95
C THR A 735 -22.10 -31.24 -39.46
N GLY A 736 -22.21 -31.60 -38.18
CA GLY A 736 -21.58 -32.76 -37.56
C GLY A 736 -22.05 -32.94 -36.11
N GLY A 737 -21.54 -33.99 -35.45
CA GLY A 737 -21.72 -34.18 -34.00
C GLY A 737 -23.06 -34.79 -33.52
N THR A 738 -23.31 -34.56 -32.24
CA THR A 738 -24.42 -34.99 -31.37
C THR A 738 -25.78 -34.54 -31.78
N GLN A 739 -26.80 -35.39 -31.75
CA GLN A 739 -28.17 -34.94 -31.88
C GLN A 739 -29.01 -35.58 -30.78
N THR A 740 -29.11 -34.90 -29.65
CA THR A 740 -30.12 -35.21 -28.64
C THR A 740 -31.31 -34.32 -28.88
N VAL A 741 -32.32 -34.82 -29.56
CA VAL A 741 -33.55 -34.07 -29.76
C VAL A 741 -34.70 -34.89 -29.24
N THR A 742 -35.21 -34.57 -28.05
CA THR A 742 -36.20 -35.39 -27.34
C THR A 742 -37.29 -34.55 -26.68
N TYR A 743 -38.55 -35.00 -26.73
CA TYR A 743 -39.70 -34.23 -26.22
C TYR A 743 -39.74 -32.79 -26.77
N VAL A 744 -39.43 -32.60 -28.05
CA VAL A 744 -39.55 -31.29 -28.72
C VAL A 744 -40.83 -31.21 -29.53
N SER A 745 -41.33 -30.00 -29.74
CA SER A 745 -42.48 -29.70 -30.56
C SER A 745 -42.06 -28.74 -31.66
N VAL A 746 -41.88 -29.25 -32.87
CA VAL A 746 -41.24 -28.51 -33.97
C VAL A 746 -42.27 -27.99 -34.96
N LYS A 747 -42.14 -26.74 -35.38
CA LYS A 747 -43.02 -26.09 -36.37
C LYS A 747 -42.25 -25.15 -37.28
N ASP A 748 -42.56 -25.20 -38.58
CA ASP A 748 -41.96 -24.33 -39.59
C ASP A 748 -40.40 -24.35 -39.54
N SER A 749 -39.79 -25.54 -39.60
CA SER A 749 -38.33 -25.73 -39.57
C SER A 749 -37.82 -26.73 -40.61
N ASN A 750 -36.67 -26.46 -41.21
CA ASN A 750 -35.95 -27.39 -42.08
C ASN A 750 -34.66 -27.88 -41.40
N ALA A 751 -34.29 -29.14 -41.65
CA ALA A 751 -32.98 -29.69 -41.34
C ALA A 751 -32.06 -29.56 -42.56
N SER A 752 -30.77 -29.33 -42.31
CA SER A 752 -29.73 -29.27 -43.33
C SER A 752 -28.46 -29.97 -42.86
N SER A 753 -27.63 -30.38 -43.82
CA SER A 753 -26.43 -31.22 -43.69
C SER A 753 -26.64 -32.65 -43.17
N ASN A 754 -27.42 -32.86 -42.12
CA ASN A 754 -27.77 -34.17 -41.56
C ASN A 754 -29.26 -34.23 -41.19
N ASP A 755 -29.82 -35.45 -41.15
CA ASP A 755 -31.16 -35.67 -40.61
C ASP A 755 -31.18 -35.32 -39.11
N ILE A 756 -32.27 -34.68 -38.64
CA ILE A 756 -32.46 -34.39 -37.21
C ILE A 756 -33.48 -35.37 -36.63
N ASN A 757 -32.99 -36.33 -35.85
CA ASN A 757 -33.80 -37.37 -35.23
C ASN A 757 -34.47 -36.86 -33.94
N ALA A 758 -35.74 -36.49 -34.04
CA ALA A 758 -36.58 -36.04 -32.93
C ALA A 758 -37.31 -37.23 -32.29
N VAL A 759 -36.89 -37.60 -31.09
CA VAL A 759 -37.38 -38.77 -30.35
C VAL A 759 -38.51 -38.35 -29.40
N LEU A 760 -39.60 -39.12 -29.31
CA LEU A 760 -40.75 -38.80 -28.45
C LEU A 760 -41.26 -37.35 -28.61
N SER A 761 -41.18 -36.85 -29.84
CA SER A 761 -41.39 -35.45 -30.20
C SER A 761 -42.62 -35.28 -31.07
N GLU A 762 -43.16 -34.07 -31.14
CA GLU A 762 -44.34 -33.73 -31.92
C GLU A 762 -43.99 -32.91 -33.16
N ASP A 763 -44.48 -33.36 -34.32
CA ASP A 763 -44.54 -32.57 -35.55
C ASP A 763 -45.78 -31.68 -35.53
N ARG A 764 -45.59 -30.35 -35.44
CA ARG A 764 -46.68 -29.36 -35.49
C ARG A 764 -46.92 -28.77 -36.88
N GLY A 765 -46.26 -29.31 -37.90
CA GLY A 765 -46.44 -28.99 -39.31
C GLY A 765 -45.57 -27.83 -39.81
N GLY A 766 -45.41 -27.77 -41.14
CA GLY A 766 -44.53 -26.79 -41.79
C GLY A 766 -43.06 -27.17 -41.79
N ASN A 767 -42.72 -28.36 -41.27
CA ASN A 767 -41.37 -28.91 -41.28
C ASN A 767 -41.07 -29.65 -42.60
N ASP A 768 -39.81 -29.96 -42.86
CA ASP A 768 -39.34 -30.69 -44.04
C ASP A 768 -39.45 -32.23 -43.92
N ASN A 769 -40.17 -32.72 -42.92
CA ASN A 769 -40.33 -34.15 -42.68
C ASN A 769 -40.98 -34.88 -43.87
N GLY A 770 -40.32 -35.93 -44.36
CA GLY A 770 -40.73 -36.70 -45.55
C GLY A 770 -40.33 -36.07 -46.88
N SER A 771 -39.49 -35.02 -46.89
CA SER A 771 -38.96 -34.38 -48.10
C SER A 771 -37.69 -35.04 -48.64
N GLY A 772 -37.09 -35.96 -47.87
CA GLY A 772 -35.88 -36.71 -48.20
C GLY A 772 -34.63 -36.10 -47.59
N THR A 773 -33.71 -36.96 -47.16
CA THR A 773 -32.50 -36.60 -46.39
C THR A 773 -31.65 -35.49 -47.03
N PRO A 774 -31.16 -34.48 -46.27
CA PRO A 774 -31.39 -34.28 -44.84
C PRO A 774 -32.82 -33.78 -44.52
N GLU A 775 -33.45 -34.30 -43.46
CA GLU A 775 -34.81 -33.93 -43.01
C GLU A 775 -35.01 -34.06 -41.48
N TRP A 776 -36.08 -33.46 -40.94
CA TRP A 776 -36.58 -33.79 -39.61
C TRP A 776 -37.21 -35.20 -39.58
N VAL A 777 -36.74 -36.05 -38.67
CA VAL A 777 -37.20 -37.44 -38.51
C VAL A 777 -37.84 -37.63 -37.13
N PHE A 778 -39.16 -37.80 -37.08
CA PHE A 778 -39.90 -38.04 -35.83
C PHE A 778 -40.05 -39.55 -35.56
N LEU A 779 -39.44 -40.07 -34.49
CA LEU A 779 -39.44 -41.52 -34.18
C LEU A 779 -40.69 -41.98 -33.42
N ASN A 780 -41.22 -43.16 -33.79
CA ASN A 780 -42.39 -43.79 -33.16
C ASN A 780 -41.99 -44.71 -31.97
N ALA A 781 -42.92 -44.96 -31.04
CA ALA A 781 -42.68 -45.81 -29.87
C ALA A 781 -43.24 -47.25 -30.01
N ARG A 782 -42.55 -48.23 -29.40
CA ARG A 782 -42.96 -49.63 -29.22
C ARG A 782 -42.89 -49.99 -27.74
N TYR A 783 -43.98 -50.54 -27.21
CA TYR A 783 -44.11 -50.81 -25.77
C TYR A 783 -43.90 -52.28 -25.45
N TRP A 784 -43.09 -52.58 -24.44
CA TRP A 784 -42.85 -53.93 -23.94
C TRP A 784 -44.10 -54.50 -23.26
N VAL A 785 -44.57 -55.65 -23.74
CA VAL A 785 -45.74 -56.39 -23.23
C VAL A 785 -45.48 -57.90 -23.18
N GLY A 786 -44.22 -58.31 -23.05
CA GLY A 786 -43.81 -59.71 -23.07
C GLY A 786 -44.40 -60.57 -21.94
N SER A 787 -44.41 -61.88 -22.18
CA SER A 787 -44.61 -62.89 -21.11
C SER A 787 -43.38 -62.94 -20.19
N PRO A 788 -43.45 -63.55 -18.99
CA PRO A 788 -42.28 -63.68 -18.11
C PRO A 788 -41.10 -64.36 -18.82
N GLY A 789 -39.96 -63.66 -18.95
CA GLY A 789 -38.79 -64.15 -19.69
C GLY A 789 -38.97 -64.15 -21.20
N GLY A 790 -39.85 -63.28 -21.73
CA GLY A 790 -40.11 -63.15 -23.15
C GLY A 790 -38.90 -62.62 -23.92
N ASN A 791 -38.86 -62.93 -25.21
CA ASN A 791 -37.79 -62.54 -26.11
C ASN A 791 -38.11 -61.20 -26.80
N THR A 792 -37.11 -60.33 -26.96
CA THR A 792 -37.27 -59.07 -27.71
C THR A 792 -37.46 -59.31 -29.21
N SER A 793 -37.02 -60.45 -29.74
CA SER A 793 -37.25 -60.83 -31.14
C SER A 793 -38.69 -61.32 -31.44
N ASP A 794 -39.53 -61.55 -30.42
CA ASP A 794 -40.91 -62.00 -30.60
C ASP A 794 -41.88 -60.82 -30.76
N THR A 795 -42.56 -60.76 -31.91
CA THR A 795 -43.64 -59.78 -32.19
C THR A 795 -44.78 -59.79 -31.17
N ASN A 796 -45.02 -60.89 -30.44
CA ASN A 796 -46.03 -60.94 -29.38
C ASN A 796 -45.60 -60.21 -28.10
N SER A 797 -44.31 -59.88 -27.97
CA SER A 797 -43.75 -59.16 -26.83
C SER A 797 -43.85 -57.64 -26.95
N TRP A 798 -44.38 -57.12 -28.06
CA TRP A 798 -44.46 -55.68 -28.34
C TRP A 798 -45.89 -55.22 -28.63
N ALA A 799 -46.19 -53.96 -28.30
CA ALA A 799 -47.44 -53.26 -28.63
C ALA A 799 -47.17 -51.87 -29.23
N GLY A 800 -48.09 -51.37 -30.07
CA GLY A 800 -48.00 -50.02 -30.66
C GLY A 800 -48.50 -48.88 -29.75
N MET A 801 -49.03 -49.22 -28.58
CA MET A 801 -49.45 -48.31 -27.52
C MET A 801 -49.21 -49.00 -26.18
N GLU A 802 -49.12 -48.23 -25.09
CA GLU A 802 -48.93 -48.79 -23.76
C GLU A 802 -50.06 -49.77 -23.39
N GLY A 803 -49.71 -50.93 -22.80
CA GLY A 803 -50.67 -51.97 -22.46
C GLY A 803 -50.14 -52.98 -21.44
N ALA A 804 -51.05 -53.80 -20.90
CA ALA A 804 -50.70 -54.85 -19.95
C ALA A 804 -49.89 -55.98 -20.61
N CYS A 805 -49.16 -56.77 -19.82
CA CYS A 805 -48.43 -57.94 -20.34
C CYS A 805 -49.35 -58.89 -21.14
N GLY A 806 -48.88 -59.33 -22.31
CA GLY A 806 -49.58 -60.18 -23.26
C GLY A 806 -50.53 -59.43 -24.21
N SER A 807 -50.54 -58.09 -24.24
CA SER A 807 -51.44 -57.29 -25.07
C SER A 807 -50.96 -57.06 -26.52
N GLY A 808 -49.86 -57.69 -26.93
CA GLY A 808 -49.40 -57.67 -28.33
C GLY A 808 -50.38 -58.33 -29.32
N PRO A 809 -50.03 -58.44 -30.62
CA PRO A 809 -48.69 -58.24 -31.18
C PRO A 809 -48.49 -56.87 -31.85
N ALA A 810 -47.23 -56.48 -31.97
CA ALA A 810 -46.73 -55.42 -32.84
C ALA A 810 -45.41 -55.85 -33.49
N ALA A 811 -44.91 -55.07 -34.45
CA ALA A 811 -43.58 -55.30 -34.98
C ALA A 811 -42.53 -55.12 -33.87
N VAL A 812 -41.43 -55.87 -33.96
CA VAL A 812 -40.25 -55.68 -33.13
C VAL A 812 -39.68 -54.27 -33.43
N PRO A 813 -39.26 -53.50 -32.41
CA PRO A 813 -38.65 -52.19 -32.60
C PRO A 813 -37.49 -52.25 -33.59
N THR A 814 -37.39 -51.22 -34.43
CA THR A 814 -36.33 -51.06 -35.43
C THR A 814 -35.50 -49.80 -35.13
N THR A 815 -34.47 -49.52 -35.92
CA THR A 815 -33.63 -48.31 -35.78
C THR A 815 -34.41 -46.98 -35.90
N GLY A 816 -35.64 -47.00 -36.40
CA GLY A 816 -36.53 -45.83 -36.45
C GLY A 816 -37.58 -45.77 -35.32
N GLU A 817 -37.48 -46.66 -34.33
CA GLU A 817 -38.47 -46.80 -33.25
C GLU A 817 -37.80 -46.93 -31.88
N VAL A 818 -38.42 -46.37 -30.85
CA VAL A 818 -37.95 -46.47 -29.45
C VAL A 818 -38.62 -47.66 -28.75
N ALA A 819 -37.83 -48.48 -28.07
CA ALA A 819 -38.31 -49.55 -27.21
C ALA A 819 -38.57 -49.03 -25.79
N ILE A 820 -39.83 -49.02 -25.34
CA ILE A 820 -40.24 -48.46 -24.04
C ILE A 820 -40.72 -49.57 -23.11
N PHE A 821 -40.19 -49.59 -21.90
CA PHE A 821 -40.58 -50.47 -20.81
C PHE A 821 -41.26 -49.64 -19.72
N THR A 822 -42.50 -49.97 -19.40
CA THR A 822 -43.34 -49.16 -18.50
C THR A 822 -43.84 -49.96 -17.29
N SER A 823 -44.50 -49.27 -16.36
CA SER A 823 -45.20 -49.91 -15.23
C SER A 823 -46.36 -50.82 -15.62
N SER A 824 -46.88 -50.69 -16.85
CA SER A 824 -48.00 -51.49 -17.35
C SER A 824 -47.61 -52.95 -17.64
N CYS A 825 -46.32 -53.21 -17.89
CA CYS A 825 -45.79 -54.57 -17.94
C CYS A 825 -44.36 -54.65 -17.40
N THR A 826 -44.20 -55.24 -16.21
CA THR A 826 -42.90 -55.36 -15.52
C THR A 826 -42.24 -56.74 -15.67
N ASN A 827 -42.71 -57.57 -16.60
CA ASN A 827 -42.09 -58.87 -16.86
C ASN A 827 -40.66 -58.71 -17.41
N ASN A 828 -39.76 -59.60 -16.99
CA ASN A 828 -38.40 -59.66 -17.50
C ASN A 828 -38.37 -59.88 -19.02
N ALA A 829 -37.41 -59.24 -19.68
CA ALA A 829 -37.13 -59.35 -21.10
C ALA A 829 -35.77 -60.01 -21.33
N THR A 830 -35.65 -60.78 -22.40
CA THR A 830 -34.39 -61.36 -22.87
C THR A 830 -34.08 -60.82 -24.26
N VAL A 831 -32.93 -60.18 -24.44
CA VAL A 831 -32.41 -59.85 -25.77
C VAL A 831 -31.76 -61.10 -26.34
N ASP A 832 -32.53 -61.89 -27.08
CA ASP A 832 -32.15 -63.22 -27.58
C ASP A 832 -31.54 -63.22 -28.99
N ALA A 833 -31.62 -62.10 -29.68
CA ALA A 833 -31.00 -61.82 -30.97
C ALA A 833 -30.53 -60.35 -31.00
N ALA A 834 -29.71 -59.98 -32.00
CA ALA A 834 -29.23 -58.60 -32.14
C ALA A 834 -30.40 -57.60 -32.12
N PHE A 835 -30.31 -56.59 -31.25
CA PHE A 835 -31.40 -55.67 -30.97
C PHE A 835 -30.98 -54.24 -31.33
N ASN A 836 -31.30 -53.87 -32.58
CA ASN A 836 -30.92 -52.59 -33.18
C ASN A 836 -32.13 -51.66 -33.20
N VAL A 837 -32.10 -50.59 -32.39
CA VAL A 837 -33.27 -49.74 -32.12
C VAL A 837 -32.95 -48.26 -32.18
N GLY A 838 -33.98 -47.43 -32.39
CA GLY A 838 -33.87 -45.97 -32.39
C GLY A 838 -33.86 -45.35 -30.99
N GLY A 839 -33.87 -46.16 -29.95
CA GLY A 839 -33.81 -45.74 -28.54
C GLY A 839 -34.32 -46.84 -27.61
N ILE A 840 -33.93 -46.78 -26.34
CA ILE A 840 -34.42 -47.66 -25.27
C ILE A 840 -34.76 -46.79 -24.06
N GLU A 841 -35.94 -46.98 -23.49
CA GLU A 841 -36.38 -46.28 -22.29
C GLU A 841 -36.97 -47.27 -21.28
N LEU A 842 -36.33 -47.40 -20.12
CA LEU A 842 -36.87 -48.13 -18.97
C LEU A 842 -37.43 -47.12 -17.96
N GLN A 843 -38.76 -46.98 -17.90
CA GLN A 843 -39.40 -45.97 -17.04
C GLN A 843 -39.37 -46.36 -15.57
N SER A 844 -39.50 -45.38 -14.67
CA SER A 844 -39.36 -45.53 -13.21
C SER A 844 -40.30 -46.55 -12.56
N GLY A 845 -41.42 -46.90 -13.20
CA GLY A 845 -42.33 -47.94 -12.72
C GLY A 845 -42.08 -49.34 -13.29
N TYR A 846 -41.15 -49.50 -14.22
CA TYR A 846 -40.68 -50.82 -14.66
C TYR A 846 -39.81 -51.44 -13.56
N SER A 847 -40.05 -52.70 -13.21
CA SER A 847 -39.32 -53.41 -12.14
C SER A 847 -38.73 -54.74 -12.57
N GLY A 848 -38.82 -55.07 -13.86
CA GLY A 848 -38.24 -56.28 -14.43
C GLY A 848 -36.76 -56.12 -14.74
N THR A 849 -36.13 -57.25 -15.09
CA THR A 849 -34.76 -57.29 -15.61
C THR A 849 -34.78 -57.46 -17.13
N VAL A 850 -34.02 -56.64 -17.85
CA VAL A 850 -33.68 -56.84 -19.26
C VAL A 850 -32.30 -57.48 -19.32
N THR A 851 -32.25 -58.79 -19.53
CA THR A 851 -31.00 -59.54 -19.66
C THR A 851 -30.59 -59.60 -21.12
N THR A 852 -29.34 -59.25 -21.39
CA THR A 852 -28.79 -59.20 -22.75
C THR A 852 -28.01 -60.49 -23.06
N ASN A 853 -28.40 -61.21 -24.11
CA ASN A 853 -27.72 -62.44 -24.58
C ASN A 853 -27.11 -62.25 -25.99
N ALA A 854 -27.29 -61.08 -26.60
CA ALA A 854 -26.82 -60.71 -27.93
C ALA A 854 -26.48 -59.22 -27.95
N LEU A 855 -25.79 -58.78 -29.02
CA LEU A 855 -25.42 -57.37 -29.21
C LEU A 855 -26.65 -56.45 -29.15
N VAL A 856 -26.53 -55.36 -28.40
CA VAL A 856 -27.49 -54.25 -28.37
C VAL A 856 -26.87 -53.05 -29.06
N ASP A 857 -27.61 -52.45 -29.99
CA ASP A 857 -27.18 -51.29 -30.77
C ASP A 857 -28.29 -50.23 -30.72
N VAL A 858 -28.00 -49.07 -30.13
CA VAL A 858 -28.99 -48.03 -29.83
C VAL A 858 -28.60 -46.74 -30.56
N ASN A 859 -29.33 -46.41 -31.62
CA ASN A 859 -29.06 -45.24 -32.47
C ASN A 859 -29.64 -43.93 -31.92
N GLY A 860 -30.54 -44.02 -30.93
CA GLY A 860 -31.10 -42.88 -30.22
C GLY A 860 -30.90 -43.01 -28.71
N PRO A 861 -31.65 -42.28 -27.86
CA PRO A 861 -31.36 -42.21 -26.44
C PRO A 861 -31.53 -43.58 -25.76
N PHE A 862 -30.57 -43.91 -24.90
CA PHE A 862 -30.66 -45.00 -23.94
C PHE A 862 -30.92 -44.41 -22.56
N SER A 863 -32.08 -44.71 -21.97
CA SER A 863 -32.49 -44.16 -20.67
C SER A 863 -32.96 -45.24 -19.72
N ILE A 864 -32.44 -45.24 -18.50
CA ILE A 864 -32.91 -46.09 -17.40
C ILE A 864 -33.36 -45.19 -16.24
N SER A 865 -34.63 -45.32 -15.87
CA SER A 865 -35.23 -44.72 -14.68
C SER A 865 -35.78 -45.78 -13.71
N GLY A 866 -35.92 -47.04 -14.15
CA GLY A 866 -36.40 -48.17 -13.35
C GLY A 866 -35.96 -49.53 -13.91
N GLY A 867 -36.14 -50.59 -13.13
CA GLY A 867 -35.76 -51.96 -13.50
C GLY A 867 -34.25 -52.20 -13.45
N THR A 868 -33.82 -53.33 -14.04
CA THR A 868 -32.40 -53.70 -14.14
C THR A 868 -32.03 -53.93 -15.60
N TRP A 869 -30.99 -53.26 -16.08
CA TRP A 869 -30.33 -53.56 -17.35
C TRP A 869 -29.10 -54.42 -17.08
N ASP A 870 -29.15 -55.68 -17.51
CA ASP A 870 -28.16 -56.71 -17.15
C ASP A 870 -27.37 -57.13 -18.39
N THR A 871 -26.11 -56.70 -18.42
CA THR A 871 -25.07 -57.15 -19.37
C THR A 871 -24.08 -58.12 -18.71
N ASN A 872 -24.02 -58.14 -17.38
CA ASN A 872 -23.12 -58.97 -16.59
C ASN A 872 -23.34 -60.46 -16.79
N THR A 873 -24.60 -60.92 -16.82
CA THR A 873 -24.90 -62.36 -16.91
C THR A 873 -24.23 -63.06 -18.10
N ASN A 874 -23.97 -62.36 -19.22
CA ASN A 874 -23.36 -62.96 -20.42
C ASN A 874 -22.24 -62.11 -21.05
N ASP A 875 -21.73 -61.08 -20.36
CA ASP A 875 -20.66 -60.20 -20.84
C ASP A 875 -20.91 -59.61 -22.25
N THR A 876 -22.15 -59.21 -22.55
CA THR A 876 -22.49 -58.72 -23.89
C THR A 876 -22.04 -57.29 -24.12
N ASN A 877 -21.56 -57.02 -25.34
CA ASN A 877 -21.27 -55.66 -25.77
C ASN A 877 -22.54 -54.87 -26.08
N MET A 878 -22.45 -53.55 -25.90
CA MET A 878 -23.50 -52.59 -26.19
C MET A 878 -22.91 -51.37 -26.90
N ASN A 879 -23.55 -50.93 -27.97
CA ASN A 879 -23.22 -49.70 -28.67
C ASN A 879 -24.36 -48.70 -28.48
N VAL A 880 -24.01 -47.45 -28.16
CA VAL A 880 -24.98 -46.37 -28.01
C VAL A 880 -24.42 -45.14 -28.72
N SER A 881 -25.14 -44.65 -29.73
CA SER A 881 -24.71 -43.52 -30.56
C SER A 881 -25.38 -42.19 -30.19
N ASN A 882 -26.08 -42.17 -29.05
CA ASN A 882 -26.80 -41.02 -28.52
C ASN A 882 -26.71 -41.05 -26.98
N ASN A 883 -27.48 -40.22 -26.29
CA ASN A 883 -27.30 -40.08 -24.84
C ASN A 883 -27.46 -41.38 -24.07
N TYR A 884 -26.52 -41.59 -23.15
CA TYR A 884 -26.56 -42.66 -22.17
C TYR A 884 -26.97 -42.06 -20.82
N ILE A 885 -28.22 -42.31 -20.43
CA ILE A 885 -28.86 -41.65 -19.29
C ILE A 885 -29.30 -42.70 -18.28
N VAL A 886 -28.87 -42.51 -17.03
CA VAL A 886 -29.26 -43.35 -15.90
C VAL A 886 -29.73 -42.45 -14.77
N LEU A 887 -31.06 -42.35 -14.65
CA LEU A 887 -31.78 -41.55 -13.64
C LEU A 887 -32.24 -42.40 -12.45
N GLY A 888 -32.19 -43.72 -12.59
CA GLY A 888 -32.61 -44.69 -11.59
C GLY A 888 -32.45 -46.12 -12.10
N GLY A 889 -33.06 -47.08 -11.41
CA GLY A 889 -32.91 -48.50 -11.74
C GLY A 889 -31.54 -49.05 -11.34
N THR A 890 -31.07 -50.06 -12.08
CA THR A 890 -29.75 -50.69 -11.87
C THR A 890 -29.13 -51.06 -13.20
N VAL A 891 -27.87 -50.69 -13.41
CA VAL A 891 -27.01 -51.24 -14.47
C VAL A 891 -26.14 -52.33 -13.83
N ASP A 892 -26.27 -53.56 -14.29
CA ASP A 892 -25.42 -54.67 -13.90
C ASP A 892 -24.45 -54.96 -15.06
N SER A 893 -23.25 -54.40 -14.95
CA SER A 893 -22.19 -54.48 -15.95
C SER A 893 -21.25 -55.66 -15.68
N GLY A 894 -20.87 -56.36 -16.75
CA GLY A 894 -19.86 -57.42 -16.71
C GLY A 894 -18.56 -56.96 -17.35
N THR A 895 -17.86 -57.90 -17.96
CA THR A 895 -16.65 -57.62 -18.76
C THR A 895 -16.96 -57.23 -20.21
N GLY A 896 -18.24 -57.24 -20.62
CA GLY A 896 -18.70 -56.69 -21.89
C GLY A 896 -18.36 -55.21 -22.03
N VAL A 897 -18.27 -54.73 -23.27
CA VAL A 897 -17.86 -53.34 -23.57
C VAL A 897 -19.08 -52.48 -23.89
N LEU A 898 -19.22 -51.36 -23.17
CA LEU A 898 -20.09 -50.25 -23.54
C LEU A 898 -19.32 -49.29 -24.45
N THR A 899 -19.69 -49.24 -25.73
CA THR A 899 -19.12 -48.31 -26.70
C THR A 899 -20.06 -47.12 -26.89
N LEU A 900 -19.57 -45.92 -26.60
CA LEU A 900 -20.24 -44.66 -26.87
C LEU A 900 -19.73 -44.13 -28.21
N ASP A 901 -20.45 -44.41 -29.29
CA ASP A 901 -20.02 -44.21 -30.69
C ASP A 901 -20.71 -43.04 -31.40
N GLY A 902 -21.44 -42.23 -30.66
CA GLY A 902 -21.94 -40.93 -31.09
C GLY A 902 -21.43 -39.79 -30.21
N THR A 903 -21.62 -38.55 -30.66
CA THR A 903 -21.12 -37.36 -29.94
C THR A 903 -22.01 -37.01 -28.70
N GLN A 904 -22.31 -37.95 -27.83
CA GLN A 904 -23.43 -37.87 -26.88
C GLN A 904 -23.10 -37.28 -25.50
N ILE A 905 -24.12 -37.11 -24.65
CA ILE A 905 -23.90 -36.92 -23.21
C ILE A 905 -23.99 -38.23 -22.44
N ILE A 906 -23.29 -38.29 -21.32
CA ILE A 906 -23.43 -39.33 -20.30
C ILE A 906 -23.91 -38.72 -18.97
N ASN A 907 -24.92 -39.37 -18.38
CA ASN A 907 -25.53 -38.95 -17.14
C ASN A 907 -25.76 -40.19 -16.24
N ASP A 908 -24.98 -40.32 -15.17
CA ASP A 908 -25.18 -41.35 -14.14
C ASP A 908 -25.62 -40.77 -12.79
N SER A 909 -26.75 -40.07 -12.80
CA SER A 909 -27.34 -39.49 -11.58
C SER A 909 -27.88 -40.52 -10.57
N ALA A 910 -27.82 -41.82 -10.87
CA ALA A 910 -28.34 -42.89 -10.02
C ALA A 910 -27.39 -43.35 -8.90
N GLY A 911 -26.23 -42.68 -8.75
CA GLY A 911 -25.33 -42.86 -7.60
C GLY A 911 -24.01 -43.54 -7.93
N GLY A 912 -23.43 -43.29 -9.11
CA GLY A 912 -22.09 -43.76 -9.49
C GLY A 912 -22.04 -45.27 -9.72
N MET A 913 -23.00 -45.80 -10.49
CA MET A 913 -23.01 -47.20 -10.85
C MET A 913 -21.87 -47.51 -11.81
N ASP A 914 -21.16 -48.60 -11.56
CA ASP A 914 -20.09 -49.06 -12.44
C ASP A 914 -20.67 -49.48 -13.80
N LEU A 915 -20.33 -48.72 -14.85
CA LEU A 915 -20.79 -48.98 -16.22
C LEU A 915 -19.95 -50.05 -16.94
N GLY A 916 -19.00 -50.68 -16.25
CA GLY A 916 -18.12 -51.71 -16.80
C GLY A 916 -17.02 -51.10 -17.66
N ASN A 917 -16.63 -51.82 -18.71
CA ASN A 917 -15.59 -51.35 -19.62
C ASN A 917 -16.17 -50.33 -20.61
N VAL A 918 -15.79 -49.06 -20.50
CA VAL A 918 -16.31 -47.96 -21.33
C VAL A 918 -15.31 -47.60 -22.43
N VAL A 919 -15.78 -47.55 -23.68
CA VAL A 919 -15.02 -47.08 -24.83
C VAL A 919 -15.68 -45.82 -25.40
N ILE A 920 -14.91 -44.74 -25.48
CA ILE A 920 -15.28 -43.49 -26.12
C ILE A 920 -14.82 -43.55 -27.57
N ALA A 921 -15.78 -43.73 -28.49
CA ALA A 921 -15.55 -43.86 -29.93
C ALA A 921 -16.06 -42.63 -30.73
N ALA A 922 -16.44 -41.57 -30.03
CA ALA A 922 -16.88 -40.28 -30.56
C ALA A 922 -16.67 -39.19 -29.49
N ARG A 923 -17.32 -38.02 -29.59
CA ARG A 923 -17.18 -36.94 -28.60
C ARG A 923 -18.23 -37.05 -27.48
N VAL A 924 -17.85 -37.46 -26.28
CA VAL A 924 -18.75 -37.64 -25.14
C VAL A 924 -18.60 -36.52 -24.12
N THR A 925 -19.71 -36.02 -23.58
CA THR A 925 -19.72 -34.97 -22.55
C THR A 925 -20.44 -35.45 -21.29
N MET A 926 -19.80 -35.34 -20.14
CA MET A 926 -20.37 -35.69 -18.84
C MET A 926 -21.27 -34.56 -18.33
N ILE A 927 -22.38 -34.95 -17.70
CA ILE A 927 -23.24 -34.03 -16.94
C ILE A 927 -23.48 -34.50 -15.49
N ASN A 928 -22.79 -35.56 -15.08
CA ASN A 928 -22.67 -36.11 -13.73
C ASN A 928 -21.39 -36.95 -13.68
N ASP A 929 -21.00 -37.36 -12.47
CA ASP A 929 -19.83 -38.21 -12.24
C ASP A 929 -19.97 -39.57 -12.96
N LEU A 930 -18.84 -40.17 -13.33
CA LEU A 930 -18.75 -41.44 -14.05
C LEU A 930 -17.99 -42.47 -13.21
N THR A 931 -18.64 -43.61 -12.93
CA THR A 931 -17.95 -44.79 -12.38
C THR A 931 -17.83 -45.87 -13.47
N ALA A 932 -16.64 -46.42 -13.67
CA ALA A 932 -16.39 -47.45 -14.68
C ALA A 932 -15.27 -48.42 -14.26
N ALA A 933 -15.27 -49.62 -14.84
CA ALA A 933 -14.20 -50.59 -14.65
C ALA A 933 -12.93 -50.19 -15.41
N SER A 934 -13.06 -49.60 -16.59
CA SER A 934 -11.95 -49.03 -17.36
C SER A 934 -12.47 -47.97 -18.32
N LEU A 935 -11.59 -47.04 -18.70
CA LEU A 935 -11.88 -46.04 -19.72
C LEU A 935 -10.88 -46.16 -20.88
N THR A 936 -11.39 -46.32 -22.09
CA THR A 936 -10.60 -46.18 -23.32
C THR A 936 -11.15 -45.04 -24.16
N ILE A 937 -10.32 -44.09 -24.55
CA ILE A 937 -10.67 -43.06 -25.55
C ILE A 937 -9.94 -43.38 -26.85
N ASN A 938 -10.69 -43.69 -27.89
CA ASN A 938 -10.11 -44.00 -29.20
C ASN A 938 -9.46 -42.76 -29.85
N SER A 939 -8.53 -42.98 -30.77
CA SER A 939 -7.86 -41.91 -31.51
C SER A 939 -8.85 -40.93 -32.16
N SER A 940 -8.57 -39.63 -32.05
CA SER A 940 -9.40 -38.53 -32.57
C SER A 940 -10.76 -38.33 -31.88
N ASN A 941 -11.05 -39.07 -30.82
CA ASN A 941 -12.28 -38.93 -30.04
C ASN A 941 -12.01 -38.17 -28.74
N ARG A 942 -13.08 -37.74 -28.07
CA ARG A 942 -12.95 -36.86 -26.89
C ARG A 942 -13.94 -37.21 -25.80
N LEU A 943 -13.49 -37.25 -24.54
CA LEU A 943 -14.36 -37.19 -23.36
C LEU A 943 -14.18 -35.81 -22.70
N ILE A 944 -15.28 -35.16 -22.32
CA ILE A 944 -15.29 -33.85 -21.65
C ILE A 944 -15.97 -34.01 -20.30
N THR A 945 -15.27 -33.72 -19.21
CA THR A 945 -15.82 -33.92 -17.86
C THR A 945 -16.66 -32.75 -17.37
N ARG A 946 -16.38 -31.52 -17.83
CA ARG A 946 -17.04 -30.28 -17.35
C ARG A 946 -16.99 -30.12 -15.82
N GLY A 947 -15.94 -30.61 -15.19
CA GLY A 947 -15.77 -30.58 -13.73
C GLY A 947 -16.39 -31.74 -12.97
N TYR A 948 -17.04 -32.72 -13.62
CA TYR A 948 -17.56 -33.92 -12.97
C TYR A 948 -16.47 -34.98 -12.77
N ASP A 949 -16.59 -35.80 -11.73
CA ASP A 949 -15.55 -36.76 -11.32
C ASP A 949 -15.59 -38.05 -12.13
N ILE A 950 -14.45 -38.73 -12.25
CA ILE A 950 -14.32 -40.06 -12.86
C ILE A 950 -13.72 -41.02 -11.82
N ASP A 951 -14.37 -42.16 -11.58
CA ASP A 951 -13.89 -43.22 -10.69
C ASP A 951 -13.64 -44.52 -11.48
N LEU A 952 -12.37 -44.93 -11.62
CA LEU A 952 -11.96 -46.09 -12.42
C LEU A 952 -11.41 -47.23 -11.56
N ASN A 953 -12.11 -48.37 -11.59
CA ASN A 953 -11.64 -49.64 -11.02
C ASN A 953 -10.59 -50.37 -11.90
N GLY A 954 -9.92 -49.66 -12.80
CA GLY A 954 -8.92 -50.20 -13.72
C GLY A 954 -8.17 -49.10 -14.48
N ALA A 955 -7.74 -49.42 -15.69
CA ALA A 955 -6.86 -48.56 -16.48
C ALA A 955 -7.61 -47.44 -17.24
N ALA A 956 -6.88 -46.35 -17.51
CA ALA A 956 -7.25 -45.26 -18.41
C ALA A 956 -6.32 -45.27 -19.64
N ASP A 957 -6.85 -45.68 -20.79
CA ASP A 957 -6.14 -45.71 -22.08
C ASP A 957 -6.65 -44.57 -22.98
N LEU A 958 -5.88 -43.48 -23.04
CA LEU A 958 -6.27 -42.20 -23.62
C LEU A 958 -5.59 -41.98 -24.99
N ASN A 959 -5.99 -42.77 -26.00
CA ASN A 959 -5.57 -42.53 -27.39
C ASN A 959 -6.24 -41.30 -28.03
N GLY A 960 -7.29 -40.76 -27.41
CA GLY A 960 -7.94 -39.51 -27.81
C GLY A 960 -7.76 -38.40 -26.77
N THR A 961 -8.65 -37.42 -26.77
CA THR A 961 -8.60 -36.30 -25.83
C THR A 961 -9.44 -36.59 -24.58
N LEU A 962 -8.84 -36.53 -23.40
CA LEU A 962 -9.58 -36.34 -22.15
C LEU A 962 -9.48 -34.86 -21.77
N ASN A 963 -10.60 -34.13 -21.87
CA ASN A 963 -10.71 -32.76 -21.42
C ASN A 963 -11.36 -32.76 -20.02
N ALA A 964 -10.54 -32.54 -19.01
CA ALA A 964 -10.90 -32.50 -17.60
C ALA A 964 -10.93 -31.07 -17.02
N THR A 965 -11.08 -30.04 -17.87
CA THR A 965 -11.13 -28.64 -17.41
C THR A 965 -12.35 -28.38 -16.52
N ASN A 966 -12.22 -27.36 -15.68
CA ASN A 966 -13.27 -26.97 -14.74
C ASN A 966 -14.54 -26.55 -15.48
N GLY A 967 -15.69 -26.86 -14.88
CA GLY A 967 -16.98 -26.48 -15.45
C GLY A 967 -18.07 -26.45 -14.40
N VAL A 968 -19.29 -26.79 -14.81
CA VAL A 968 -20.47 -26.78 -13.94
C VAL A 968 -20.37 -27.73 -12.74
N GLY A 969 -19.54 -28.79 -12.82
CA GLY A 969 -19.25 -29.71 -11.71
C GLY A 969 -18.17 -29.21 -10.74
N GLY A 970 -17.48 -28.11 -11.04
CA GLY A 970 -16.32 -27.63 -10.27
C GLY A 970 -15.00 -28.17 -10.82
N ASN A 971 -14.10 -28.59 -9.93
CA ASN A 971 -12.82 -29.21 -10.28
C ASN A 971 -13.00 -30.71 -10.48
N THR A 972 -12.51 -31.25 -11.58
CA THR A 972 -12.56 -32.71 -11.85
C THR A 972 -11.58 -33.47 -10.95
N THR A 973 -12.04 -34.53 -10.30
CA THR A 973 -11.23 -35.57 -9.66
C THR A 973 -11.28 -36.86 -10.49
N ILE A 974 -10.14 -37.49 -10.73
CA ILE A 974 -10.04 -38.74 -11.50
C ILE A 974 -9.32 -39.79 -10.66
N ASN A 975 -10.02 -40.81 -10.18
CA ASN A 975 -9.42 -41.95 -9.49
C ASN A 975 -9.08 -43.06 -10.48
N VAL A 976 -7.89 -43.62 -10.40
CA VAL A 976 -7.43 -44.70 -11.27
C VAL A 976 -6.65 -45.75 -10.48
N THR A 977 -7.14 -46.99 -10.51
CA THR A 977 -6.49 -48.13 -9.86
C THR A 977 -5.54 -48.90 -10.79
N GLY A 978 -5.61 -48.70 -12.11
CA GLY A 978 -4.75 -49.30 -13.13
C GLY A 978 -3.82 -48.30 -13.81
N ASP A 979 -3.29 -48.69 -14.98
CA ASP A 979 -2.34 -47.88 -15.75
C ASP A 979 -2.99 -46.63 -16.34
N TRP A 980 -2.18 -45.58 -16.52
CA TRP A 980 -2.56 -44.34 -17.20
C TRP A 980 -1.67 -44.15 -18.43
N ASP A 981 -2.27 -44.22 -19.62
CA ASP A 981 -1.54 -44.14 -20.89
C ASP A 981 -2.11 -43.03 -21.78
N VAL A 982 -1.29 -42.02 -22.12
CA VAL A 982 -1.64 -40.91 -23.02
C VAL A 982 -0.87 -40.98 -24.36
N THR A 983 -0.17 -42.08 -24.65
CA THR A 983 0.73 -42.20 -25.83
C THR A 983 0.08 -41.81 -27.16
N GLY A 984 -1.21 -42.09 -27.34
CA GLY A 984 -1.93 -41.81 -28.57
C GLY A 984 -2.72 -40.49 -28.59
N GLY A 985 -2.84 -39.79 -27.45
CA GLY A 985 -3.86 -38.76 -27.23
C GLY A 985 -3.38 -37.52 -26.48
N THR A 986 -4.30 -36.85 -25.80
CA THR A 986 -4.04 -35.58 -25.09
C THR A 986 -4.85 -35.51 -23.80
N PHE A 987 -4.23 -35.04 -22.72
CA PHE A 987 -4.92 -34.72 -21.47
C PHE A 987 -4.96 -33.21 -21.25
N THR A 988 -6.15 -32.61 -21.19
CA THR A 988 -6.35 -31.17 -20.95
C THR A 988 -6.92 -30.97 -19.55
N ASN A 989 -6.28 -30.14 -18.73
CA ASN A 989 -6.65 -29.92 -17.33
C ASN A 989 -6.37 -28.47 -16.90
N THR A 990 -7.11 -27.96 -15.91
CA THR A 990 -6.94 -26.59 -15.36
C THR A 990 -6.74 -26.57 -13.85
N ASN A 991 -7.42 -27.45 -13.12
CA ASN A 991 -7.30 -27.62 -11.66
C ASN A 991 -7.69 -29.05 -11.24
N THR A 992 -7.43 -30.01 -12.12
CA THR A 992 -7.83 -31.42 -11.99
C THR A 992 -6.95 -32.14 -10.98
N THR A 993 -7.53 -33.02 -10.16
CA THR A 993 -6.75 -33.93 -9.31
C THR A 993 -6.83 -35.35 -9.86
N VAL A 994 -5.68 -35.94 -10.21
CA VAL A 994 -5.59 -37.36 -10.57
C VAL A 994 -5.08 -38.15 -9.37
N ILE A 995 -5.85 -39.15 -8.93
CA ILE A 995 -5.57 -39.97 -7.77
C ILE A 995 -5.22 -41.39 -8.23
N PHE A 996 -4.01 -41.82 -7.95
CA PHE A 996 -3.54 -43.18 -8.25
C PHE A 996 -3.63 -44.05 -7.01
N ASP A 997 -4.73 -44.82 -6.88
CA ASP A 997 -5.08 -45.60 -5.68
C ASP A 997 -5.03 -47.11 -5.89
N GLY A 998 -4.34 -47.54 -6.95
CA GLY A 998 -3.98 -48.93 -7.21
C GLY A 998 -2.54 -49.08 -7.65
N ASN A 999 -2.29 -49.91 -8.65
CA ASN A 999 -0.94 -50.12 -9.20
C ASN A 999 -0.89 -49.58 -10.63
N SER A 1000 -0.25 -48.43 -10.79
CA SER A 1000 -0.34 -47.61 -11.99
C SER A 1000 1.03 -47.34 -12.57
N ASP A 1001 1.28 -47.87 -13.77
CA ASP A 1001 2.31 -47.34 -14.65
C ASP A 1001 1.74 -46.13 -15.39
N VAL A 1002 2.46 -45.00 -15.40
CA VAL A 1002 2.01 -43.75 -16.02
C VAL A 1002 2.89 -43.39 -17.20
N THR A 1003 2.28 -43.30 -18.37
CA THR A 1003 2.89 -42.73 -19.58
C THR A 1003 2.20 -41.41 -19.88
N SER A 1004 2.86 -40.30 -19.56
CA SER A 1004 2.32 -38.94 -19.70
C SER A 1004 2.31 -38.48 -21.17
N ALA A 1005 3.23 -39.03 -21.98
CA ALA A 1005 3.49 -38.64 -23.36
C ALA A 1005 3.71 -37.12 -23.53
N GLY A 1006 4.25 -36.46 -22.50
CA GLY A 1006 4.47 -35.01 -22.47
C GLY A 1006 3.23 -34.16 -22.14
N SER A 1007 2.09 -34.78 -21.81
CA SER A 1007 0.97 -34.04 -21.20
C SER A 1007 1.28 -33.77 -19.73
N SER A 1008 1.01 -32.55 -19.26
CA SER A 1008 1.17 -32.22 -17.84
C SER A 1008 -0.09 -32.59 -17.04
N PHE A 1009 0.10 -32.82 -15.75
CA PHE A 1009 -0.96 -32.93 -14.75
C PHE A 1009 -1.11 -31.58 -14.02
N ASN A 1010 -2.25 -31.37 -13.36
CA ASN A 1010 -2.38 -30.24 -12.43
C ASN A 1010 -2.04 -30.68 -11.01
N HIS A 1011 -2.92 -31.43 -10.37
CA HIS A 1011 -2.67 -32.04 -9.07
C HIS A 1011 -2.59 -33.57 -9.20
N VAL A 1012 -1.68 -34.18 -8.46
CA VAL A 1012 -1.55 -35.63 -8.38
C VAL A 1012 -1.57 -36.07 -6.92
N GLN A 1013 -2.30 -37.14 -6.62
CA GLN A 1013 -2.28 -37.80 -5.32
C GLN A 1013 -1.95 -39.29 -5.48
N ILE A 1014 -1.05 -39.79 -4.62
CA ILE A 1014 -0.73 -41.22 -4.56
C ILE A 1014 -1.48 -41.84 -3.37
N GLY A 1015 -2.37 -42.79 -3.67
CA GLY A 1015 -3.24 -43.42 -2.69
C GLY A 1015 -4.34 -42.48 -2.17
N THR A 1016 -5.15 -43.00 -1.26
CA THR A 1016 -6.24 -42.28 -0.56
C THR A 1016 -6.12 -42.48 0.94
N SER A 1017 -7.13 -42.07 1.70
CA SER A 1017 -7.22 -42.39 3.13
C SER A 1017 -7.54 -43.87 3.42
N THR A 1018 -7.99 -44.62 2.42
CA THR A 1018 -8.45 -46.01 2.58
C THR A 1018 -7.73 -47.02 1.69
N ALA A 1019 -7.10 -46.58 0.60
CA ALA A 1019 -6.36 -47.42 -0.34
C ALA A 1019 -4.93 -46.88 -0.52
N GLY A 1020 -3.92 -47.76 -0.52
CA GLY A 1020 -2.55 -47.38 -0.91
C GLY A 1020 -2.46 -47.06 -2.40
N GLY A 1021 -1.32 -46.62 -2.89
CA GLY A 1021 -1.12 -46.31 -4.31
C GLY A 1021 0.32 -46.54 -4.73
N ILE A 1022 0.53 -47.18 -5.88
CA ILE A 1022 1.85 -47.40 -6.48
C ILE A 1022 1.86 -46.64 -7.80
N LEU A 1023 2.66 -45.58 -7.87
CA LEU A 1023 2.90 -44.78 -9.07
C LEU A 1023 4.29 -45.12 -9.62
N THR A 1024 4.36 -45.60 -10.86
CA THR A 1024 5.63 -45.74 -11.59
C THR A 1024 5.58 -44.88 -12.86
N THR A 1025 6.52 -43.95 -13.01
CA THR A 1025 6.64 -43.21 -14.27
C THR A 1025 7.26 -44.09 -15.35
N SER A 1026 6.75 -43.98 -16.57
CA SER A 1026 7.29 -44.64 -17.77
C SER A 1026 8.05 -43.67 -18.69
N ASP A 1027 7.89 -42.38 -18.43
CA ASP A 1027 8.53 -41.24 -19.09
C ASP A 1027 8.58 -40.05 -18.13
N ASP A 1028 9.18 -38.93 -18.55
CA ASP A 1028 9.17 -37.69 -17.78
C ASP A 1028 7.74 -37.26 -17.46
N MET A 1029 7.49 -36.85 -16.22
CA MET A 1029 6.18 -36.45 -15.72
C MET A 1029 6.22 -35.00 -15.24
N ASP A 1030 5.27 -34.20 -15.70
CA ASP A 1030 5.13 -32.80 -15.31
C ASP A 1030 3.82 -32.60 -14.51
N ILE A 1031 3.93 -31.99 -13.34
CA ILE A 1031 2.82 -31.68 -12.44
C ILE A 1031 2.86 -30.18 -12.14
N ASN A 1032 1.98 -29.41 -12.77
CA ASN A 1032 1.93 -27.95 -12.63
C ASN A 1032 1.54 -27.48 -11.22
N GLY A 1033 0.85 -28.32 -10.45
CA GLY A 1033 0.36 -28.04 -9.10
C GLY A 1033 0.94 -29.02 -8.05
N ASP A 1034 0.14 -29.30 -7.02
CA ASP A 1034 0.58 -30.12 -5.88
C ASP A 1034 0.71 -31.63 -6.17
N LEU A 1035 1.76 -32.24 -5.64
CA LEU A 1035 1.93 -33.70 -5.52
C LEU A 1035 1.80 -34.12 -4.05
N THR A 1036 0.78 -34.91 -3.75
CA THR A 1036 0.42 -35.32 -2.38
C THR A 1036 0.31 -36.83 -2.22
N VAL A 1037 0.30 -37.30 -0.96
CA VAL A 1037 0.21 -38.74 -0.66
C VAL A 1037 -0.85 -39.00 0.41
N GLY A 1038 -1.80 -39.89 0.07
CA GLY A 1038 -2.86 -40.35 0.96
C GLY A 1038 -2.33 -41.09 2.20
N SER A 1039 -3.16 -41.18 3.24
CA SER A 1039 -2.75 -41.71 4.55
C SER A 1039 -2.85 -43.23 4.71
N ALA A 1040 -3.30 -43.95 3.68
CA ALA A 1040 -3.27 -45.41 3.67
C ALA A 1040 -1.84 -45.95 3.56
N ALA A 1041 -1.60 -47.17 4.05
CA ALA A 1041 -0.31 -47.83 3.92
C ALA A 1041 -0.09 -48.39 2.50
N SER A 1042 1.17 -48.66 2.17
CA SER A 1042 1.68 -49.16 0.88
C SER A 1042 1.66 -48.12 -0.24
N THR A 1043 2.03 -46.87 0.06
CA THR A 1043 2.21 -45.83 -0.96
C THR A 1043 3.62 -45.88 -1.55
N THR A 1044 3.74 -45.90 -2.88
CA THR A 1044 5.03 -45.99 -3.58
C THR A 1044 5.08 -45.01 -4.73
N LEU A 1045 6.20 -44.32 -4.86
CA LEU A 1045 6.56 -43.54 -6.04
C LEU A 1045 7.87 -44.07 -6.61
N ASN A 1046 7.88 -44.43 -7.89
CA ASN A 1046 9.06 -44.86 -8.63
C ASN A 1046 9.24 -44.01 -9.88
N ILE A 1047 10.30 -43.20 -9.90
CA ILE A 1047 10.62 -42.29 -11.01
C ILE A 1047 11.87 -42.71 -11.77
N SER A 1048 12.28 -43.98 -11.68
CA SER A 1048 13.60 -44.43 -12.13
C SER A 1048 13.86 -44.14 -13.62
N ASN A 1049 14.93 -43.40 -13.91
CA ASN A 1049 15.38 -42.93 -15.22
C ASN A 1049 14.58 -41.79 -15.86
N ASP A 1050 13.66 -41.19 -15.11
CA ASP A 1050 12.81 -40.08 -15.57
C ASP A 1050 13.02 -38.81 -14.73
N THR A 1051 12.54 -37.69 -15.25
CA THR A 1051 12.44 -36.39 -14.57
C THR A 1051 11.01 -36.14 -14.11
N LEU A 1052 10.84 -35.70 -12.88
CA LEU A 1052 9.57 -35.26 -12.30
C LEU A 1052 9.61 -33.75 -12.08
N TYR A 1053 8.81 -32.99 -12.82
CA TYR A 1053 8.65 -31.54 -12.66
C TYR A 1053 7.47 -31.25 -11.73
N ILE A 1054 7.67 -30.34 -10.78
CA ILE A 1054 6.67 -29.96 -9.78
C ILE A 1054 6.56 -28.44 -9.73
N GLY A 1055 5.41 -27.92 -10.16
CA GLY A 1055 5.07 -26.50 -10.13
C GLY A 1055 4.41 -26.03 -8.82
N GLY A 1056 3.79 -26.94 -8.05
CA GLY A 1056 3.15 -26.66 -6.76
C GLY A 1056 3.91 -27.21 -5.55
N ASN A 1057 3.19 -27.59 -4.49
CA ASN A 1057 3.77 -28.16 -3.27
C ASN A 1057 4.03 -29.66 -3.41
N LEU A 1058 5.04 -30.15 -2.69
CA LEU A 1058 5.34 -31.58 -2.56
C LEU A 1058 5.13 -32.01 -1.11
N ASP A 1059 4.25 -32.99 -0.89
CA ASP A 1059 4.01 -33.59 0.43
C ASP A 1059 4.16 -35.12 0.41
N PHE A 1060 5.31 -35.59 0.88
CA PHE A 1060 5.65 -37.00 1.04
C PHE A 1060 5.51 -37.52 2.48
N ALA A 1061 4.83 -36.80 3.38
CA ALA A 1061 4.69 -37.19 4.78
C ALA A 1061 4.15 -38.63 4.96
N ASN A 1062 3.30 -39.10 4.04
CA ASN A 1062 2.73 -40.44 4.05
C ASN A 1062 3.33 -41.40 3.00
N LEU A 1063 4.44 -41.05 2.35
CA LEU A 1063 5.05 -41.92 1.32
C LEU A 1063 5.87 -43.05 1.96
N ASP A 1064 5.49 -44.30 1.72
CA ASP A 1064 6.19 -45.46 2.31
C ASP A 1064 7.45 -45.85 1.52
N THR A 1065 7.44 -45.74 0.20
CA THR A 1065 8.57 -46.13 -0.66
C THR A 1065 8.81 -45.13 -1.78
N PHE A 1066 10.05 -44.66 -1.91
CA PHE A 1066 10.48 -43.79 -3.00
C PHE A 1066 11.67 -44.40 -3.74
N THR A 1067 11.56 -44.57 -5.07
CA THR A 1067 12.60 -45.18 -5.91
C THR A 1067 13.03 -44.18 -6.99
N VAL A 1068 14.32 -43.83 -7.04
CA VAL A 1068 14.84 -42.65 -7.78
C VAL A 1068 16.12 -42.91 -8.59
N THR A 1069 16.30 -44.10 -9.16
CA THR A 1069 17.58 -44.43 -9.82
C THR A 1069 17.76 -43.64 -11.11
N ASN A 1070 18.85 -42.87 -11.26
CA ASN A 1070 19.13 -42.01 -12.42
C ASN A 1070 18.01 -41.00 -12.73
N SER A 1071 17.35 -40.46 -11.71
CA SER A 1071 16.20 -39.58 -11.84
C SER A 1071 16.49 -38.15 -11.38
N THR A 1072 15.66 -37.21 -11.80
CA THR A 1072 15.66 -35.81 -11.34
C THR A 1072 14.29 -35.44 -10.80
N VAL A 1073 14.24 -34.70 -9.69
CA VAL A 1073 13.04 -33.98 -9.25
C VAL A 1073 13.34 -32.50 -9.38
N GLU A 1074 12.59 -31.80 -10.24
CA GLU A 1074 12.74 -30.38 -10.50
C GLU A 1074 11.58 -29.59 -9.89
N PHE A 1075 11.89 -28.53 -9.14
CA PHE A 1075 10.92 -27.58 -8.61
C PHE A 1075 10.91 -26.30 -9.46
N ASP A 1076 9.92 -26.19 -10.35
CA ASP A 1076 9.83 -25.21 -11.44
C ASP A 1076 8.63 -24.25 -11.30
N GLY A 1077 8.09 -24.14 -10.09
CA GLY A 1077 6.88 -23.37 -9.82
C GLY A 1077 6.98 -21.87 -10.16
N ASN A 1078 5.84 -21.30 -10.56
CA ASN A 1078 5.64 -19.86 -10.74
C ASN A 1078 5.04 -19.17 -9.50
N VAL A 1079 4.88 -19.92 -8.41
CA VAL A 1079 4.45 -19.46 -7.08
C VAL A 1079 5.39 -20.02 -6.01
N ALA A 1080 5.23 -19.59 -4.75
CA ALA A 1080 6.00 -20.15 -3.64
C ALA A 1080 5.66 -21.64 -3.44
N GLN A 1081 6.69 -22.46 -3.20
CA GLN A 1081 6.54 -23.92 -3.03
C GLN A 1081 7.00 -24.36 -1.65
N THR A 1082 6.30 -25.35 -1.09
CA THR A 1082 6.71 -26.05 0.13
C THR A 1082 7.01 -27.52 -0.17
N VAL A 1083 8.07 -28.03 0.44
CA VAL A 1083 8.59 -29.39 0.19
C VAL A 1083 8.73 -30.14 1.52
N ALA A 1084 7.75 -31.00 1.81
CA ALA A 1084 7.78 -31.95 2.91
C ALA A 1084 8.31 -33.29 2.41
N SER A 1085 9.63 -33.47 2.57
CA SER A 1085 10.40 -34.55 1.94
C SER A 1085 10.36 -35.89 2.69
N ASN A 1086 9.94 -35.91 3.95
CA ASN A 1086 9.92 -37.09 4.82
C ASN A 1086 11.30 -37.76 5.00
N SER A 1087 12.39 -36.97 4.97
CA SER A 1087 13.78 -37.48 5.09
C SER A 1087 14.17 -38.50 4.02
N LEU A 1088 13.50 -38.48 2.87
CA LEU A 1088 13.74 -39.40 1.77
C LEU A 1088 15.04 -39.08 1.01
N THR A 1089 15.46 -40.04 0.19
CA THR A 1089 16.66 -39.92 -0.67
C THR A 1089 16.25 -39.65 -2.11
N TYR A 1090 16.90 -38.67 -2.72
CA TYR A 1090 16.77 -38.25 -4.12
C TYR A 1090 18.07 -38.57 -4.85
N ASN A 1091 18.00 -38.67 -6.18
CA ASN A 1091 19.20 -38.73 -7.02
C ASN A 1091 19.63 -37.30 -7.38
N VAL A 1092 18.82 -36.56 -8.16
CA VAL A 1092 19.03 -35.13 -8.38
C VAL A 1092 17.83 -34.35 -7.87
N ILE A 1093 18.09 -33.28 -7.10
CA ILE A 1093 17.12 -32.21 -6.85
C ILE A 1093 17.57 -31.01 -7.66
N GLU A 1094 16.69 -30.51 -8.52
CA GLU A 1094 16.88 -29.28 -9.29
C GLU A 1094 15.84 -28.23 -8.85
N VAL A 1095 16.26 -26.97 -8.80
CA VAL A 1095 15.37 -25.85 -8.44
C VAL A 1095 15.52 -24.75 -9.49
N SER A 1096 14.43 -24.48 -10.20
CA SER A 1096 14.33 -23.49 -11.28
C SER A 1096 13.26 -22.42 -11.00
N ASN A 1097 12.47 -22.57 -9.93
CA ASN A 1097 11.53 -21.55 -9.47
C ASN A 1097 12.23 -20.19 -9.23
N ALA A 1098 11.89 -19.19 -10.05
CA ALA A 1098 12.51 -17.86 -10.05
C ALA A 1098 11.70 -16.80 -9.26
N THR A 1099 10.69 -17.23 -8.50
CA THR A 1099 9.84 -16.34 -7.70
C THR A 1099 10.60 -15.80 -6.48
N PHE A 1100 10.13 -14.68 -5.94
CA PHE A 1100 10.76 -14.04 -4.78
C PHE A 1100 10.79 -14.95 -3.54
N ASP A 1101 9.69 -15.65 -3.27
CA ASP A 1101 9.56 -16.55 -2.12
C ASP A 1101 10.14 -17.94 -2.39
N GLY A 1102 10.20 -18.36 -3.65
CA GLY A 1102 10.91 -19.55 -4.12
C GLY A 1102 10.46 -20.86 -3.47
N VAL A 1103 11.42 -21.74 -3.14
CA VAL A 1103 11.16 -23.09 -2.62
C VAL A 1103 11.58 -23.21 -1.16
N SER A 1104 10.68 -23.71 -0.31
CA SER A 1104 10.89 -23.93 1.12
C SER A 1104 10.91 -25.42 1.47
N PHE A 1105 12.08 -25.95 1.80
CA PHE A 1105 12.27 -27.33 2.27
C PHE A 1105 12.02 -27.43 3.77
N THR A 1106 10.88 -28.00 4.17
CA THR A 1106 10.39 -28.03 5.56
C THR A 1106 10.90 -29.23 6.36
N GLU A 1107 11.47 -30.23 5.68
CA GLU A 1107 12.01 -31.44 6.28
C GLU A 1107 13.34 -31.82 5.63
N ALA A 1108 14.17 -32.59 6.35
CA ALA A 1108 15.46 -33.04 5.82
C ALA A 1108 15.30 -33.85 4.52
N PHE A 1109 16.34 -33.85 3.68
CA PHE A 1109 16.50 -34.79 2.57
C PHE A 1109 17.95 -35.25 2.46
N THR A 1110 18.15 -36.36 1.74
CA THR A 1110 19.45 -36.73 1.18
C THR A 1110 19.35 -36.69 -0.34
N THR A 1111 20.29 -36.07 -1.05
CA THR A 1111 20.34 -36.11 -2.52
C THR A 1111 21.75 -36.45 -2.99
N ASP A 1112 21.92 -37.05 -4.17
CA ASP A 1112 23.23 -37.12 -4.79
C ASP A 1112 23.60 -35.70 -5.25
N ASP A 1113 22.86 -35.13 -6.19
CA ASP A 1113 23.11 -33.77 -6.66
C ASP A 1113 22.02 -32.79 -6.18
N LEU A 1114 22.43 -31.59 -5.74
CA LEU A 1114 21.55 -30.44 -5.56
C LEU A 1114 21.97 -29.35 -6.55
N VAL A 1115 21.04 -28.96 -7.42
CA VAL A 1115 21.29 -28.12 -8.58
C VAL A 1115 20.36 -26.90 -8.56
N GLY A 1116 20.92 -25.73 -8.85
CA GLY A 1116 20.17 -24.49 -9.08
C GLY A 1116 20.92 -23.59 -10.05
N TYR A 1117 20.34 -23.35 -11.23
CA TYR A 1117 20.94 -22.54 -12.30
C TYR A 1117 20.16 -21.27 -12.63
N GLU A 1118 18.92 -21.15 -12.15
CA GLU A 1118 18.09 -19.99 -12.44
C GLU A 1118 18.45 -18.80 -11.54
N PRO A 1119 18.89 -17.66 -12.12
CA PRO A 1119 19.07 -16.43 -11.36
C PRO A 1119 17.74 -15.97 -10.75
N ASN A 1120 17.78 -15.38 -9.55
CA ASN A 1120 16.61 -14.95 -8.76
C ASN A 1120 15.89 -16.03 -7.96
N THR A 1121 16.32 -17.30 -8.04
CA THR A 1121 15.77 -18.35 -7.19
C THR A 1121 16.08 -18.11 -5.72
N THR A 1122 15.04 -18.22 -4.87
CA THR A 1122 15.16 -18.29 -3.42
C THR A 1122 14.97 -19.74 -2.96
N MET A 1123 15.87 -20.25 -2.12
CA MET A 1123 15.73 -21.53 -1.44
C MET A 1123 15.78 -21.32 0.06
N LYS A 1124 14.74 -21.78 0.77
CA LYS A 1124 14.65 -21.72 2.23
C LYS A 1124 14.68 -23.12 2.82
N PHE A 1125 15.35 -23.26 3.95
CA PHE A 1125 15.56 -24.55 4.59
C PHE A 1125 15.09 -24.52 6.05
N GLN A 1126 14.44 -25.58 6.49
CA GLN A 1126 14.03 -25.75 7.87
C GLN A 1126 15.24 -25.57 8.81
N GLN A 1127 15.10 -24.67 9.76
CA GLN A 1127 16.13 -24.39 10.75
C GLN A 1127 16.46 -25.63 11.61
N SER A 1128 17.67 -25.66 12.19
CA SER A 1128 18.18 -26.77 13.02
C SER A 1128 18.12 -28.15 12.36
N THR A 1129 18.00 -28.20 11.04
CA THR A 1129 17.87 -29.43 10.25
C THR A 1129 19.10 -29.61 9.36
N THR A 1130 19.50 -30.85 9.13
CA THR A 1130 20.63 -31.20 8.25
C THR A 1130 20.12 -31.76 6.94
N PHE A 1131 20.53 -31.13 5.83
CA PHE A 1131 20.27 -31.57 4.47
C PHE A 1131 21.57 -32.15 3.90
N THR A 1132 21.54 -33.38 3.38
CA THR A 1132 22.75 -34.12 3.00
C THR A 1132 22.89 -34.19 1.48
N ILE A 1133 24.07 -33.83 0.97
CA ILE A 1133 24.44 -33.90 -0.45
C ILE A 1133 25.56 -34.92 -0.62
N THR A 1134 25.32 -36.00 -1.38
CA THR A 1134 26.26 -37.12 -1.53
C THR A 1134 27.00 -37.19 -2.85
N GLY A 1135 26.58 -36.40 -3.82
CA GLY A 1135 27.26 -36.04 -5.05
C GLY A 1135 27.65 -34.55 -4.98
N SER A 1136 27.19 -33.76 -5.93
CA SER A 1136 27.60 -32.38 -6.14
C SER A 1136 26.59 -31.34 -5.64
N LEU A 1137 27.13 -30.25 -5.07
CA LEU A 1137 26.37 -29.04 -4.78
C LEU A 1137 26.67 -28.01 -5.87
N SER A 1138 25.73 -27.75 -6.78
CA SER A 1138 25.89 -26.85 -7.93
C SER A 1138 24.86 -25.73 -7.90
N LEU A 1139 25.23 -24.58 -7.35
CA LEU A 1139 24.36 -23.40 -7.22
C LEU A 1139 25.02 -22.21 -7.93
N VAL A 1140 24.42 -21.75 -9.02
CA VAL A 1140 25.07 -20.78 -9.91
C VAL A 1140 24.08 -19.71 -10.33
N GLY A 1141 24.18 -18.54 -9.68
CA GLY A 1141 23.46 -17.34 -10.10
C GLY A 1141 24.22 -16.54 -11.17
N ASN A 1142 23.92 -15.25 -11.28
CA ASN A 1142 24.68 -14.33 -12.13
C ASN A 1142 25.03 -13.01 -11.42
N ASN A 1143 25.81 -12.17 -12.10
CA ASN A 1143 26.34 -10.90 -11.57
C ASN A 1143 25.31 -9.77 -11.45
N VAL A 1144 24.07 -9.96 -11.92
CA VAL A 1144 22.95 -9.03 -11.78
C VAL A 1144 21.99 -9.54 -10.71
N VAL A 1145 21.72 -10.85 -10.69
CA VAL A 1145 20.78 -11.51 -9.79
C VAL A 1145 21.37 -12.83 -9.28
N SER A 1146 21.59 -12.90 -7.97
CA SER A 1146 22.13 -14.06 -7.26
C SER A 1146 21.03 -15.01 -6.81
N ILE A 1147 21.34 -16.30 -6.66
CA ILE A 1147 20.51 -17.25 -5.90
C ILE A 1147 20.53 -16.84 -4.41
N SER A 1148 19.39 -16.96 -3.71
CA SER A 1148 19.28 -16.65 -2.28
C SER A 1148 19.08 -17.93 -1.46
N LEU A 1149 19.88 -18.15 -0.43
CA LEU A 1149 19.76 -19.27 0.52
C LEU A 1149 19.54 -18.72 1.94
N ASN A 1150 18.49 -19.17 2.63
CA ASN A 1150 18.24 -18.78 4.02
C ASN A 1150 17.55 -19.90 4.83
N SER A 1151 17.47 -19.74 6.15
CA SER A 1151 16.55 -20.51 6.98
C SER A 1151 15.10 -20.02 6.79
N ILE A 1152 14.12 -20.90 7.00
CA ILE A 1152 12.68 -20.55 6.91
C ILE A 1152 12.30 -19.47 7.95
N ASP A 1153 12.94 -19.45 9.11
CA ASP A 1153 12.67 -18.51 10.21
C ASP A 1153 13.55 -17.24 10.19
N ASP A 1154 14.35 -17.07 9.14
CA ASP A 1154 15.28 -15.96 8.92
C ASP A 1154 16.22 -15.66 10.11
N SER A 1155 16.49 -16.64 11.00
CA SER A 1155 17.28 -16.40 12.22
C SER A 1155 18.09 -17.59 12.72
N THR A 1156 17.59 -18.83 12.58
CA THR A 1156 18.23 -20.01 13.13
C THR A 1156 18.89 -20.84 12.03
N GLN A 1157 20.14 -21.25 12.25
CA GLN A 1157 20.92 -21.94 11.23
C GLN A 1157 20.33 -23.29 10.81
N PHE A 1158 20.31 -23.56 9.50
CA PHE A 1158 20.22 -24.93 8.94
C PHE A 1158 21.63 -25.46 8.64
N THR A 1159 21.78 -26.74 8.30
CA THR A 1159 23.09 -27.35 7.96
C THR A 1159 23.08 -28.04 6.60
N PHE A 1160 24.02 -27.67 5.72
CA PHE A 1160 24.35 -28.40 4.50
C PHE A 1160 25.52 -29.35 4.73
N ASN A 1161 25.24 -30.64 4.74
CA ASN A 1161 26.24 -31.70 4.87
C ASN A 1161 26.64 -32.24 3.50
N SER A 1162 27.66 -31.65 2.87
CA SER A 1162 28.25 -32.17 1.64
C SER A 1162 29.26 -33.26 1.96
N THR A 1163 29.14 -34.43 1.34
CA THR A 1163 30.00 -35.60 1.65
C THR A 1163 31.08 -35.89 0.61
N THR A 1164 31.17 -35.13 -0.50
CA THR A 1164 32.18 -35.39 -1.55
C THR A 1164 33.08 -34.20 -1.94
N GLY A 1165 32.86 -33.01 -1.40
CA GLY A 1165 33.67 -31.82 -1.74
C GLY A 1165 33.55 -31.36 -3.20
N HIS A 1166 32.73 -32.02 -4.02
CA HIS A 1166 32.39 -31.58 -5.37
C HIS A 1166 31.34 -30.47 -5.27
N GLN A 1167 31.77 -29.24 -5.54
CA GLN A 1167 30.91 -28.06 -5.40
C GLN A 1167 31.23 -27.03 -6.47
N ARG A 1168 30.17 -26.37 -6.93
CA ARG A 1168 30.24 -25.16 -7.76
C ARG A 1168 29.19 -24.20 -7.21
N VAL A 1169 29.61 -23.32 -6.31
CA VAL A 1169 28.74 -22.31 -5.70
C VAL A 1169 29.24 -20.94 -6.14
N GLU A 1170 28.48 -20.26 -7.00
CA GLU A 1170 28.88 -18.99 -7.61
C GLU A 1170 27.70 -18.01 -7.67
N TYR A 1171 27.92 -16.73 -7.33
CA TYR A 1171 26.86 -15.70 -7.28
C TYR A 1171 25.66 -16.09 -6.41
N VAL A 1172 25.93 -16.50 -5.16
CA VAL A 1172 24.91 -16.89 -4.19
C VAL A 1172 24.94 -15.93 -2.98
N ARG A 1173 23.77 -15.58 -2.45
CA ARG A 1173 23.60 -14.91 -1.16
C ARG A 1173 23.21 -15.95 -0.13
N VAL A 1174 23.99 -16.10 0.94
CA VAL A 1174 23.75 -17.12 1.97
C VAL A 1174 23.55 -16.44 3.32
N ALA A 1175 22.52 -16.85 4.05
CA ALA A 1175 22.31 -16.46 5.45
C ALA A 1175 21.91 -17.68 6.29
N HIS A 1176 22.22 -17.63 7.58
CA HIS A 1176 21.81 -18.63 8.58
C HIS A 1176 22.07 -20.07 8.15
N SER A 1177 23.30 -20.38 7.69
CA SER A 1177 23.68 -21.71 7.22
C SER A 1177 25.00 -22.20 7.82
N ASN A 1178 25.06 -23.48 8.17
CA ASN A 1178 26.27 -24.20 8.56
C ASN A 1178 26.69 -25.18 7.44
N ALA A 1179 28.00 -25.32 7.23
CA ALA A 1179 28.58 -26.35 6.39
C ALA A 1179 29.03 -27.55 7.23
N ALA A 1180 28.79 -28.76 6.74
CA ALA A 1180 29.24 -30.01 7.34
C ALA A 1180 29.81 -30.95 6.27
N GLY A 1181 30.66 -31.88 6.72
CA GLY A 1181 31.37 -32.84 5.86
C GLY A 1181 32.59 -32.23 5.16
N PHE A 1182 32.38 -31.23 4.30
CA PHE A 1182 33.42 -30.46 3.60
C PHE A 1182 33.16 -28.96 3.72
N ASN A 1183 34.22 -28.15 3.59
CA ASN A 1183 34.05 -26.69 3.47
C ASN A 1183 33.23 -26.37 2.22
N ILE A 1184 32.28 -25.43 2.31
CA ILE A 1184 31.55 -24.96 1.14
C ILE A 1184 32.17 -23.64 0.66
N THR A 1185 32.78 -23.63 -0.51
CA THR A 1185 33.42 -22.44 -1.09
C THR A 1185 32.48 -21.75 -2.07
N ALA A 1186 32.03 -20.55 -1.70
CA ALA A 1186 31.14 -19.71 -2.49
C ALA A 1186 31.94 -18.59 -3.17
N GLU A 1187 32.11 -18.68 -4.48
CA GLU A 1187 32.82 -17.70 -5.31
C GLU A 1187 31.88 -16.57 -5.76
N ASN A 1188 32.37 -15.34 -5.84
CA ASN A 1188 31.57 -14.17 -6.25
C ASN A 1188 30.24 -14.03 -5.49
N SER A 1189 30.23 -14.44 -4.23
CA SER A 1189 29.04 -14.67 -3.41
C SER A 1189 29.04 -13.79 -2.16
N THR A 1190 27.86 -13.52 -1.62
CA THR A 1190 27.68 -12.61 -0.47
C THR A 1190 27.29 -13.38 0.78
N ASP A 1191 28.02 -13.13 1.86
CA ASP A 1191 27.62 -13.50 3.22
C ASP A 1191 26.62 -12.47 3.76
N ASN A 1192 25.37 -12.90 3.98
CA ASN A 1192 24.30 -12.06 4.49
C ASN A 1192 24.05 -12.26 6.00
N GLY A 1193 25.00 -12.88 6.70
CA GLY A 1193 25.02 -13.01 8.16
C GLY A 1193 24.45 -14.33 8.69
N GLY A 1194 24.87 -14.69 9.91
CA GLY A 1194 24.41 -15.89 10.59
C GLY A 1194 25.00 -17.21 10.06
N ASN A 1195 26.02 -17.18 9.20
CA ASN A 1195 26.71 -18.37 8.71
C ASN A 1195 27.84 -18.82 9.66
N ASP A 1196 28.41 -20.01 9.46
CA ASP A 1196 29.53 -20.56 10.25
C ASP A 1196 30.94 -20.15 9.77
N ASN A 1197 31.02 -19.11 8.94
CA ASN A 1197 32.28 -18.64 8.38
C ASN A 1197 33.29 -18.21 9.46
N GLY A 1198 34.50 -18.76 9.41
CA GLY A 1198 35.59 -18.47 10.36
C GLY A 1198 35.47 -19.18 11.70
N THR A 1199 34.56 -20.15 11.84
CA THR A 1199 34.35 -20.93 13.08
C THR A 1199 35.16 -22.23 13.14
N GLY A 1200 35.82 -22.60 12.03
CA GLY A 1200 36.70 -23.77 11.91
C GLY A 1200 36.08 -24.89 11.07
N THR A 1201 36.91 -25.58 10.28
CA THR A 1201 36.45 -26.54 9.26
C THR A 1201 35.69 -27.75 9.82
N PRO A 1202 34.60 -28.23 9.18
CA PRO A 1202 33.97 -27.69 7.96
C PRO A 1202 33.27 -26.33 8.17
N GLU A 1203 33.37 -25.41 7.21
CA GLU A 1203 32.76 -24.07 7.25
C GLU A 1203 32.40 -23.53 5.85
N TRP A 1204 31.55 -22.49 5.78
CA TRP A 1204 31.38 -21.65 4.60
C TRP A 1204 32.60 -20.73 4.37
N ILE A 1205 33.09 -20.69 3.13
CA ILE A 1205 34.20 -19.83 2.68
C ILE A 1205 33.70 -18.95 1.54
N PHE A 1206 33.62 -17.63 1.76
CA PHE A 1206 33.22 -16.66 0.73
C PHE A 1206 34.46 -16.03 0.07
N LEU A 1207 34.55 -16.11 -1.26
CA LEU A 1207 35.65 -15.55 -2.05
C LEU A 1207 35.16 -14.37 -2.90
N ASP A 1208 35.81 -13.22 -2.77
CA ASP A 1208 35.53 -11.98 -3.52
C ASP A 1208 36.12 -12.03 -4.96
N PRO A 1209 35.54 -11.37 -5.98
CA PRO A 1209 35.95 -11.47 -7.38
C PRO A 1209 37.38 -11.01 -7.69
N ASP A 1210 37.98 -10.21 -6.80
CA ASP A 1210 39.22 -9.48 -7.08
C ASP A 1210 40.52 -10.20 -6.68
N GLY A 1211 40.47 -11.50 -6.35
CA GLY A 1211 41.67 -12.34 -6.37
C GLY A 1211 42.80 -11.92 -5.41
N TYR A 1212 42.48 -11.46 -4.20
CA TYR A 1212 43.47 -11.34 -3.12
C TYR A 1212 42.96 -12.03 -1.86
N GLY A 1213 43.59 -13.18 -1.55
CA GLY A 1213 43.40 -13.87 -0.28
C GLY A 1213 43.67 -12.91 0.88
N GLN A 1214 42.62 -12.55 1.61
CA GLN A 1214 42.76 -11.82 2.86
C GLN A 1214 43.25 -12.80 3.92
N THR A 1215 44.51 -12.62 4.30
CA THR A 1215 45.08 -13.23 5.49
C THR A 1215 44.34 -12.67 6.69
N ILE A 1216 43.59 -13.54 7.37
CA ILE A 1216 43.00 -13.28 8.68
C ILE A 1216 44.14 -12.97 9.66
N PHE A 1217 44.17 -11.75 10.21
CA PHE A 1217 44.86 -11.47 11.46
C PHE A 1217 43.82 -11.25 12.55
N THR A 1218 43.57 -12.29 13.33
CA THR A 1218 42.94 -12.16 14.64
C THR A 1218 43.97 -11.60 15.62
N THR A 1219 43.65 -10.50 16.29
CA THR A 1219 43.74 -10.36 17.76
C THR A 1219 43.46 -8.91 18.20
N ALA A 1220 42.61 -8.79 19.20
CA ALA A 1220 42.39 -7.57 19.96
C ALA A 1220 43.67 -7.20 20.74
N GLY A 1221 44.19 -5.99 20.50
CA GLY A 1221 45.31 -5.44 21.26
C GLY A 1221 45.68 -4.04 20.79
N THR A 1222 45.88 -3.13 21.73
CA THR A 1222 46.28 -1.74 21.49
C THR A 1222 47.73 -1.67 20.99
N GLY A 1223 47.92 -1.18 19.76
CA GLY A 1223 49.24 -0.97 19.16
C GLY A 1223 49.25 0.25 18.23
N THR A 1224 50.33 1.02 18.29
CA THR A 1224 50.58 2.19 17.42
C THR A 1224 51.01 1.77 16.01
N PHE A 1225 50.50 2.47 14.99
CA PHE A 1225 50.81 2.24 13.57
C PHE A 1225 51.80 3.30 13.04
N SER A 1226 52.78 2.90 12.22
CA SER A 1226 53.64 3.82 11.45
C SER A 1226 53.42 3.58 9.95
N VAL A 1227 53.08 4.64 9.23
CA VAL A 1227 52.80 4.61 7.78
C VAL A 1227 54.09 4.86 6.99
N PRO A 1228 54.47 4.02 6.01
CA PRO A 1228 55.54 4.36 5.07
C PRO A 1228 55.05 5.37 4.02
N CYS A 1229 55.94 6.26 3.60
CA CYS A 1229 55.71 7.25 2.54
C CYS A 1229 55.17 6.58 1.26
N GLY A 1230 53.97 6.98 0.83
CA GLY A 1230 53.37 6.58 -0.46
C GLY A 1230 51.86 6.31 -0.49
N VAL A 1231 51.16 6.33 0.65
CA VAL A 1231 49.71 6.06 0.71
C VAL A 1231 48.90 7.36 0.53
N THR A 1232 47.99 7.41 -0.45
CA THR A 1232 47.16 8.60 -0.74
C THR A 1232 45.73 8.56 -0.19
N SER A 1233 45.27 7.44 0.38
CA SER A 1233 44.05 7.39 1.19
C SER A 1233 44.00 6.14 2.08
N ILE A 1234 43.34 6.28 3.24
CA ILE A 1234 42.98 5.18 4.15
C ILE A 1234 41.45 5.20 4.24
N VAL A 1235 40.80 4.08 3.98
CA VAL A 1235 39.36 3.89 4.23
C VAL A 1235 39.23 2.91 5.39
N VAL A 1236 38.70 3.38 6.52
CA VAL A 1236 38.27 2.53 7.63
C VAL A 1236 36.76 2.36 7.49
N LYS A 1237 36.30 1.18 7.08
CA LYS A 1237 34.88 0.81 7.18
C LYS A 1237 34.62 0.26 8.56
N ALA A 1238 33.94 1.03 9.41
CA ALA A 1238 33.29 0.48 10.59
C ALA A 1238 32.01 -0.25 10.13
N TRP A 1239 31.98 -1.57 10.27
CA TRP A 1239 30.75 -2.34 10.12
C TRP A 1239 29.90 -2.18 11.37
N GLY A 1240 28.76 -1.51 11.24
CA GLY A 1240 27.69 -1.52 12.22
C GLY A 1240 26.84 -2.77 12.05
N GLY A 1241 27.30 -3.90 12.59
CA GLY A 1241 26.47 -5.09 12.78
C GLY A 1241 25.77 -4.98 14.14
N GLY A 1242 24.47 -4.71 14.12
CA GLY A 1242 23.62 -4.79 15.30
C GLY A 1242 23.48 -6.24 15.74
N GLY A 1243 24.04 -6.55 16.92
CA GLY A 1243 23.83 -7.79 17.64
C GLY A 1243 24.07 -7.51 19.11
N GLY A 1244 22.99 -7.26 19.85
CA GLY A 1244 23.05 -7.07 21.29
C GLY A 1244 23.43 -8.37 21.98
N GLY A 1245 24.54 -8.32 22.71
CA GLY A 1245 24.76 -9.04 23.96
C GLY A 1245 25.09 -8.01 25.03
#